data_AF-D0LLM5-F1
#
_entry.id   AF-D0LLM5-F1
#
_cell.length_a   1.000
_cell.length_b   1.000
_cell.length_c   1.000
_cell.angle_alpha   90.00
_cell.angle_beta   90.00
_cell.angle_gamma   90.00
#
_symmetry.space_group_name_H-M   'P 1'
#
loop_
_entity.id
_entity.type
_entity.pdbx_description
1 polymer ?
#
loop_
_entity_poly.entity_id
_entity_poly.type
_entity_poly.pdbx_seq_one_letter_code
_entity_poly.pdbx_strand_id
1 'polypeptide(L)'
;MGWLEQLAQERGHKSLRALAYAMKKDPSWPAARKPESVANNLRDLDKGKNAQWWAGTGRDLLPALAAALGEDESDLVARIQHPPTKVEPGVNLWSFQMFPALRPLDLAQEAPFPGVPEELTRPGGPREPRTWWHAPAGAGKSLVGRWLEARFGWTFLEAGRWSDIKLPQQGRVFVALASSDKLTQRDLEALPDDLKLCIAAPGPLPKAASSSDSQPQQETAEQETAEQETAEQETAEQETAEQKTAEQKTTEQETANFAECATPPPKSWAAALIDWVASRVRSGGGFDLVRVRQWLEDAKLLNSFATPGSLLSFLGLVDEIGLDAISGEHAGLDRRWLRVWLKAAVERKRRDLSQSTRHLLAKQGDELLLAMECARLRAGHPRALSEKAWAALVPTALAPPVNADDIYQIIETTGDDLRERLRDELKPDGRSVVRALRALGALEEAAPDTFVLAPPWAASIVLGEAAEQLWEDVPAGLGALLLHPETCELVLHALIDEVSGNDFAHIERCVAAPATTPEHMAAVDAAFRAVGLALLEDTDIPTKLIRMLWDRQMACTRKRYPDYPPLPMLMLDASADRATILGQGAWILAALSLSLALSLPLGLGDGDEHPVDTSVLPWLNTSSDELHREIAAAVHDIPSFERNEIVGSFAYRLGAKLLQRFGVLRFHDRLCKLQEPDIVVGLSQGDPHDLHHNEKLLLLRLTTFGLAALEGACNRQGCALDDVLAWCWQTWSWVRMYSYPPYTWGPDGGWGQGSADDLARIWRAAPADELQDEFFEREIPRKFWPLLTPAMWKRWIDIWSKKEHPWGGDAEAAFAYIPEDLALAAVRDGFVDGFCHEIRRILWQRIPDDLLALIDELAHTAPAPCDSAPQQTDRRLLDLAYSVPDEYARQLIEHATCWCRVPDAYPGVGDWLEPWLIRLIERRVPGWRDAFALVRDGASLRGPAARA
;
A
#
# COMPACT_ATOMS: atom_id res chain seq x y z
N MET A 1 -22.58 8.88 30.37
CA MET A 1 -22.86 9.92 31.37
C MET A 1 -21.54 10.53 31.82
N GLY A 2 -21.52 11.86 31.83
CA GLY A 2 -20.38 12.76 32.09
C GLY A 2 -20.88 14.20 32.30
N TRP A 3 -22.14 14.33 32.74
CA TRP A 3 -22.90 15.58 32.74
C TRP A 3 -22.38 16.55 33.80
N LEU A 4 -21.93 16.01 34.94
CA LEU A 4 -21.43 16.80 36.05
C LEU A 4 -20.01 17.26 35.76
N GLU A 5 -19.20 16.41 35.11
CA GLU A 5 -17.87 16.80 34.65
C GLU A 5 -17.95 17.85 33.54
N GLN A 6 -18.85 17.70 32.57
CA GLN A 6 -19.12 18.70 31.54
C GLN A 6 -19.56 20.02 32.17
N LEU A 7 -20.56 19.99 33.06
CA LEU A 7 -21.05 21.17 33.75
C LEU A 7 -19.93 21.84 34.58
N ALA A 8 -19.07 21.06 35.24
CA ALA A 8 -17.93 21.60 35.96
C ALA A 8 -16.95 22.34 35.03
N GLN A 9 -16.67 21.78 33.85
CA GLN A 9 -15.80 22.40 32.85
C GLN A 9 -16.39 23.68 32.27
N GLU A 10 -17.70 23.69 31.95
CA GLU A 10 -18.45 24.87 31.50
C GLU A 10 -18.38 26.02 32.54
N ARG A 11 -18.21 25.68 33.81
CA ARG A 11 -18.07 26.61 34.94
C ARG A 11 -16.61 26.91 35.32
N GLY A 12 -15.65 26.52 34.48
CA GLY A 12 -14.23 26.84 34.64
C GLY A 12 -13.44 25.89 35.56
N HIS A 13 -14.02 24.78 35.99
CA HIS A 13 -13.32 23.79 36.81
C HIS A 13 -12.64 22.76 35.92
N LYS A 14 -11.32 22.66 36.00
CA LYS A 14 -10.51 21.75 35.16
C LYS A 14 -10.77 20.25 35.42
N SER A 15 -11.38 19.89 36.55
CA SER A 15 -11.72 18.50 36.91
C SER A 15 -12.73 18.46 38.06
N LEU A 16 -13.36 17.30 38.30
CA LEU A 16 -14.20 17.07 39.48
C LEU A 16 -13.42 17.21 40.81
N ARG A 17 -12.10 17.00 40.78
CA ARG A 17 -11.23 17.27 41.93
C ARG A 17 -11.07 18.77 42.17
N ALA A 18 -10.86 19.55 41.11
CA ALA A 18 -10.83 21.02 41.20
C ALA A 18 -12.17 21.56 41.70
N LEU A 19 -13.29 20.99 41.23
CA LEU A 19 -14.63 21.29 41.72
C LEU A 19 -14.76 21.01 43.22
N ALA A 20 -14.30 19.85 43.71
CA ALA A 20 -14.34 19.54 45.15
C ALA A 20 -13.50 20.52 45.99
N TYR A 21 -12.35 21.00 45.49
CA TYR A 21 -11.58 22.05 46.17
C TYR A 21 -12.25 23.43 46.08
N ALA A 22 -12.99 23.72 45.01
CA ALA A 22 -13.79 24.93 44.91
C ALA A 22 -14.95 24.91 45.91
N MET A 23 -15.68 23.78 46.01
CA MET A 23 -16.72 23.54 47.01
C MET A 23 -16.21 23.75 48.44
N LYS A 24 -14.97 23.31 48.74
CA LYS A 24 -14.36 23.47 50.07
C LYS A 24 -14.20 24.94 50.51
N LYS A 25 -14.14 25.88 49.56
CA LYS A 25 -14.06 27.31 49.88
C LYS A 25 -15.42 27.90 50.28
N ASP A 26 -16.51 27.17 50.05
CA ASP A 26 -17.85 27.62 50.39
C ASP A 26 -18.13 27.50 51.90
N PRO A 27 -18.76 28.51 52.54
CA PRO A 27 -19.09 28.46 53.98
C PRO A 27 -19.99 27.29 54.40
N SER A 28 -20.76 26.72 53.47
CA SER A 28 -21.61 25.55 53.73
C SER A 28 -20.85 24.22 53.75
N TRP A 29 -19.55 24.21 53.45
CA TRP A 29 -18.74 22.99 53.43
C TRP A 29 -18.66 22.33 54.83
N PRO A 30 -19.02 21.04 54.99
CA PRO A 30 -18.93 20.35 56.27
C PRO A 30 -17.47 20.13 56.70
N ALA A 31 -17.10 20.61 57.89
CA ALA A 31 -15.71 20.56 58.41
C ALA A 31 -15.10 19.15 58.47
N ALA A 32 -15.92 18.10 58.59
CA ALA A 32 -15.46 16.71 58.67
C ALA A 32 -15.12 16.06 57.31
N ARG A 33 -15.43 16.71 56.17
CA ARG A 33 -15.26 16.12 54.83
C ARG A 33 -13.92 16.50 54.21
N LYS A 34 -13.18 15.49 53.74
CA LYS A 34 -11.96 15.68 52.93
C LYS A 34 -12.34 15.88 51.46
N PRO A 35 -11.82 16.92 50.78
CA PRO A 35 -12.16 17.19 49.37
C PRO A 35 -11.82 16.05 48.42
N GLU A 36 -10.80 15.24 48.72
CA GLU A 36 -10.44 14.05 47.93
C GLU A 36 -11.54 12.99 47.96
N SER A 37 -12.18 12.78 49.12
CA SER A 37 -13.31 11.86 49.25
C SER A 37 -14.53 12.35 48.49
N VAL A 38 -14.77 13.67 48.52
CA VAL A 38 -15.89 14.29 47.79
C VAL A 38 -15.65 14.23 46.28
N ALA A 39 -14.42 14.43 45.81
CA ALA A 39 -14.06 14.27 44.39
C ALA A 39 -14.37 12.86 43.86
N ASN A 40 -14.11 11.81 44.65
CA ASN A 40 -14.48 10.44 44.29
C ASN A 40 -16.01 10.25 44.23
N ASN A 41 -16.75 10.81 45.18
CA ASN A 41 -18.23 10.74 45.18
C ASN A 41 -18.86 11.54 44.03
N LEU A 42 -18.27 12.67 43.63
CA LEU A 42 -18.67 13.42 42.43
C LEU A 42 -18.40 12.59 41.17
N ARG A 43 -17.26 11.89 41.10
CA ARG A 43 -16.92 11.01 39.97
C ARG A 43 -17.88 9.82 39.86
N ASP A 44 -18.29 9.26 40.98
CA ASP A 44 -19.28 8.20 41.00
C ASP A 44 -20.66 8.72 40.60
N LEU A 45 -21.06 9.90 41.08
CA LEU A 45 -22.29 10.58 40.67
C LEU A 45 -22.35 10.85 39.17
N ASP A 46 -21.26 11.35 38.60
CA ASP A 46 -21.15 11.63 37.17
C ASP A 46 -21.26 10.36 36.30
N LYS A 47 -20.80 9.22 36.84
CA LYS A 47 -20.99 7.88 36.25
C LYS A 47 -22.39 7.31 36.46
N GLY A 48 -23.32 8.08 37.03
CA GLY A 48 -24.67 7.64 37.39
C GLY A 48 -24.73 6.69 38.58
N LYS A 49 -23.65 6.60 39.36
CA LYS A 49 -23.60 5.81 40.61
C LYS A 49 -23.86 6.73 41.80
N ASN A 50 -24.14 6.17 42.97
CA ASN A 50 -24.22 6.92 44.22
C ASN A 50 -25.22 8.10 44.28
N ALA A 51 -26.22 8.18 43.39
CA ALA A 51 -27.28 9.20 43.51
C ALA A 51 -27.99 9.14 44.88
N GLN A 52 -28.21 7.93 45.42
CA GLN A 52 -28.73 7.72 46.78
C GLN A 52 -27.83 8.27 47.88
N TRP A 53 -26.50 8.26 47.69
CA TRP A 53 -25.56 8.83 48.66
C TRP A 53 -25.75 10.35 48.75
N TRP A 54 -25.88 11.03 47.61
CA TRP A 54 -26.15 12.47 47.54
C TRP A 54 -27.54 12.85 48.05
N ALA A 55 -28.51 11.94 47.99
CA ALA A 55 -29.82 12.12 48.61
C ALA A 55 -29.80 11.94 50.15
N GLY A 56 -28.83 11.19 50.68
CA GLY A 56 -28.68 10.89 52.10
C GLY A 56 -27.44 11.55 52.71
N THR A 57 -26.40 10.74 52.95
CA THR A 57 -25.17 11.12 53.67
C THR A 57 -24.40 12.28 53.03
N GLY A 58 -24.52 12.51 51.73
CA GLY A 58 -23.89 13.60 50.99
C GLY A 58 -24.76 14.84 50.81
N ARG A 59 -25.97 14.86 51.37
CA ARG A 59 -26.93 15.96 51.20
C ARG A 59 -26.40 17.30 51.75
N ASP A 60 -25.59 17.25 52.80
CA ASP A 60 -24.93 18.41 53.42
C ASP A 60 -23.89 19.08 52.51
N LEU A 61 -23.48 18.44 51.41
CA LEU A 61 -22.54 18.98 50.41
C LEU A 61 -23.24 19.66 49.22
N LEU A 62 -24.57 19.53 49.08
CA LEU A 62 -25.31 20.08 47.95
C LEU A 62 -25.28 21.60 47.85
N PRO A 63 -25.38 22.38 48.95
CA PRO A 63 -25.27 23.84 48.86
C PRO A 63 -23.89 24.28 48.34
N ALA A 64 -22.81 23.65 48.82
CA ALA A 64 -21.45 23.92 48.36
C ALA A 64 -21.23 23.50 46.90
N LEU A 65 -21.85 22.40 46.45
CA LEU A 65 -21.80 21.95 45.06
C LEU A 65 -22.55 22.91 44.14
N ALA A 66 -23.76 23.33 44.53
CA ALA A 66 -24.58 24.31 43.82
C ALA A 66 -23.86 25.66 43.69
N ALA A 67 -23.28 26.17 44.79
CA ALA A 67 -22.50 27.40 44.79
C ALA A 67 -21.25 27.31 43.89
N ALA A 68 -20.52 26.20 43.95
CA ALA A 68 -19.33 26.00 43.12
C ALA A 68 -19.65 25.88 41.62
N LEU A 69 -20.82 25.34 41.27
CA LEU A 69 -21.30 25.23 39.88
C LEU A 69 -22.10 26.45 39.40
N GLY A 70 -22.49 27.36 40.30
CA GLY A 70 -23.38 28.48 39.97
C GLY A 70 -24.78 28.02 39.53
N GLU A 71 -25.29 26.93 40.12
CA GLU A 71 -26.61 26.37 39.86
C GLU A 71 -27.51 26.55 41.09
N ASP A 72 -28.83 26.50 40.89
CA ASP A 72 -29.77 26.42 42.00
C ASP A 72 -29.72 25.03 42.66
N GLU A 73 -29.78 24.98 44.00
CA GLU A 73 -29.68 23.72 44.74
C GLU A 73 -30.83 22.75 44.39
N SER A 74 -32.05 23.27 44.17
CA SER A 74 -33.22 22.45 43.85
C SER A 74 -33.13 21.85 42.44
N ASP A 75 -32.60 22.61 41.48
CA ASP A 75 -32.32 22.13 40.13
C ASP A 75 -31.22 21.07 40.12
N LEU A 76 -30.17 21.26 40.92
CA LEU A 76 -29.09 20.30 41.08
C LEU A 76 -29.59 19.00 41.73
N VAL A 77 -30.43 19.09 42.77
CA VAL A 77 -31.09 17.92 43.39
C VAL A 77 -31.94 17.17 42.37
N ALA A 78 -32.73 17.89 41.57
CA ALA A 78 -33.55 17.29 40.51
C ALA A 78 -32.67 16.57 39.48
N ARG A 79 -31.54 17.16 39.05
CA ARG A 79 -30.55 16.52 38.18
C ARG A 79 -29.81 15.36 38.84
N ILE A 80 -29.67 15.31 40.16
CA ILE A 80 -29.03 14.17 40.85
C ILE A 80 -29.99 12.99 41.00
N GLN A 81 -31.26 13.28 41.29
CA GLN A 81 -32.32 12.26 41.45
C GLN A 81 -32.81 11.72 40.11
N HIS A 82 -32.86 12.61 39.12
CA HIS A 82 -33.12 12.33 37.74
C HIS A 82 -31.91 12.80 36.95
N PRO A 83 -30.76 12.09 37.06
CA PRO A 83 -29.64 12.34 36.15
C PRO A 83 -30.23 12.39 34.76
N PRO A 84 -29.90 13.41 33.93
CA PRO A 84 -30.46 13.55 32.60
C PRO A 84 -30.23 12.23 31.87
N THR A 85 -31.24 11.37 31.96
CA THR A 85 -31.24 9.97 31.55
C THR A 85 -31.64 9.88 30.10
N LYS A 86 -32.09 11.02 29.58
CA LYS A 86 -32.32 11.31 28.20
C LYS A 86 -31.48 12.53 27.91
N VAL A 87 -30.35 12.29 27.26
CA VAL A 87 -30.01 13.09 26.08
C VAL A 87 -31.34 13.39 25.38
N GLU A 88 -31.67 14.67 25.17
CA GLU A 88 -32.94 15.03 24.53
C GLU A 88 -33.21 14.07 23.37
N PRO A 89 -34.39 13.43 23.29
CA PRO A 89 -34.69 12.49 22.21
C PRO A 89 -34.44 13.20 20.87
N GLY A 90 -33.29 12.92 20.25
CA GLY A 90 -32.77 13.70 19.13
C GLY A 90 -31.23 13.78 19.03
N VAL A 91 -30.48 13.82 20.14
CA VAL A 91 -28.99 13.88 20.02
C VAL A 91 -28.41 12.47 19.95
N ASN A 92 -28.01 12.08 18.74
CA ASN A 92 -27.41 10.78 18.45
C ASN A 92 -25.92 10.79 18.80
N LEU A 93 -25.59 10.71 20.10
CA LEU A 93 -24.19 10.68 20.56
C LEU A 93 -23.58 9.28 20.49
N TRP A 94 -22.41 9.16 19.86
CA TRP A 94 -21.61 7.93 19.83
C TRP A 94 -20.42 8.02 20.78
N SER A 95 -20.29 7.06 21.69
CA SER A 95 -19.15 6.95 22.61
C SER A 95 -18.15 5.89 22.19
N PHE A 96 -16.86 6.23 22.18
CA PHE A 96 -15.78 5.31 21.84
C PHE A 96 -15.38 4.45 23.05
N GLN A 97 -15.83 3.20 23.10
CA GLN A 97 -15.52 2.30 24.21
C GLN A 97 -14.01 2.00 24.33
N MET A 98 -13.30 1.94 23.20
CA MET A 98 -11.86 1.66 23.16
C MET A 98 -10.99 2.86 23.54
N PHE A 99 -11.55 4.08 23.46
CA PHE A 99 -10.86 5.32 23.73
C PHE A 99 -11.77 6.26 24.56
N PRO A 100 -11.96 5.99 25.86
CA PRO A 100 -12.93 6.71 26.69
C PRO A 100 -12.67 8.21 26.86
N ALA A 101 -11.44 8.67 26.62
CA ALA A 101 -11.07 10.08 26.70
C ALA A 101 -11.44 10.89 25.45
N LEU A 102 -11.81 10.23 24.34
CA LEU A 102 -12.43 10.92 23.21
C LEU A 102 -13.81 11.43 23.60
N ARG A 103 -14.09 12.71 23.27
CA ARG A 103 -15.46 13.22 23.42
C ARG A 103 -16.43 12.40 22.53
N PRO A 104 -17.68 12.20 22.98
CA PRO A 104 -18.69 11.59 22.13
C PRO A 104 -18.86 12.35 20.81
N LEU A 105 -19.13 11.62 19.74
CA LEU A 105 -19.40 12.17 18.41
C LEU A 105 -20.90 12.44 18.27
N ASP A 106 -21.30 13.67 17.91
CA ASP A 106 -22.68 13.93 17.51
C ASP A 106 -22.89 13.47 16.07
N LEU A 107 -23.57 12.33 15.90
CA LEU A 107 -23.78 11.70 14.60
C LEU A 107 -24.67 12.53 13.66
N ALA A 108 -25.50 13.44 14.18
CA ALA A 108 -26.34 14.29 13.35
C ALA A 108 -25.56 15.48 12.78
N GLN A 109 -24.60 16.01 13.55
CA GLN A 109 -23.91 17.26 13.21
C GLN A 109 -22.52 17.03 12.61
N GLU A 110 -21.79 16.04 13.09
CA GLU A 110 -20.39 15.82 12.74
C GLU A 110 -20.23 14.80 11.61
N ALA A 111 -19.15 14.91 10.86
CA ALA A 111 -18.72 13.89 9.91
C ALA A 111 -18.11 12.69 10.65
N PRO A 112 -18.11 11.48 10.06
CA PRO A 112 -17.43 10.33 10.64
C PRO A 112 -15.90 10.58 10.63
N PHE A 113 -15.17 9.70 11.30
CA PHE A 113 -13.71 9.82 11.37
C PHE A 113 -13.05 9.58 9.99
N PRO A 114 -11.82 10.10 9.76
CA PRO A 114 -11.05 9.83 8.53
C PRO A 114 -10.72 8.34 8.31
N GLY A 115 -10.83 7.86 7.08
CA GLY A 115 -10.60 6.45 6.70
C GLY A 115 -11.87 5.67 6.37
N VAL A 116 -13.04 6.33 6.38
CA VAL A 116 -14.26 5.83 5.75
C VAL A 116 -14.22 6.18 4.25
N PRO A 117 -14.59 5.27 3.33
CA PRO A 117 -14.61 5.58 1.89
C PRO A 117 -15.44 6.83 1.58
N GLU A 118 -14.95 7.67 0.66
CA GLU A 118 -15.62 8.93 0.30
C GLU A 118 -17.03 8.69 -0.27
N GLU A 119 -17.23 7.56 -0.94
CA GLU A 119 -18.52 7.12 -1.49
C GLU A 119 -19.60 7.07 -0.40
N LEU A 120 -19.23 6.66 0.81
CA LEU A 120 -20.16 6.53 1.94
C LEU A 120 -20.38 7.85 2.68
N THR A 121 -19.42 8.77 2.65
CA THR A 121 -19.45 10.02 3.45
C THR A 121 -20.02 11.21 2.71
N ARG A 122 -20.36 11.07 1.42
CA ARG A 122 -21.05 12.09 0.62
C ARG A 122 -22.41 12.47 1.24
N PRO A 123 -22.87 13.73 1.07
CA PRO A 123 -24.22 14.13 1.47
C PRO A 123 -25.28 13.21 0.88
N GLY A 124 -26.05 12.53 1.74
CA GLY A 124 -27.08 11.56 1.35
C GLY A 124 -26.63 10.10 1.36
N GLY A 125 -25.34 9.81 1.58
CA GLY A 125 -24.73 8.47 1.53
C GLY A 125 -24.27 8.07 0.12
N PRO A 126 -24.05 6.75 -0.13
CA PRO A 126 -23.73 6.20 -1.45
C PRO A 126 -24.66 6.72 -2.53
N ARG A 127 -24.16 6.98 -3.74
CA ARG A 127 -24.99 7.47 -4.86
C ARG A 127 -25.62 6.32 -5.63
N GLU A 128 -24.84 5.26 -5.77
CA GLU A 128 -25.13 4.04 -6.49
C GLU A 128 -26.28 3.29 -5.80
N PRO A 129 -27.17 2.62 -6.56
CA PRO A 129 -28.30 1.88 -5.98
C PRO A 129 -27.85 0.76 -5.05
N ARG A 130 -26.77 0.06 -5.41
CA ARG A 130 -26.19 -1.05 -4.67
C ARG A 130 -24.70 -0.82 -4.48
N THR A 131 -24.23 -0.79 -3.24
CA THR A 131 -22.83 -0.55 -2.89
C THR A 131 -22.32 -1.67 -1.98
N TRP A 132 -21.13 -2.20 -2.28
CA TRP A 132 -20.45 -3.18 -1.46
C TRP A 132 -19.19 -2.54 -0.87
N TRP A 133 -19.19 -2.34 0.44
CA TRP A 133 -18.02 -1.83 1.16
C TRP A 133 -17.22 -3.00 1.74
N HIS A 134 -16.02 -3.24 1.21
CA HIS A 134 -15.03 -4.12 1.80
C HIS A 134 -14.47 -3.51 3.10
N ALA A 135 -15.07 -3.93 4.19
CA ALA A 135 -15.00 -3.32 5.51
C ALA A 135 -14.56 -4.38 6.53
N PRO A 136 -13.25 -4.57 6.72
CA PRO A 136 -12.72 -5.47 7.73
C PRO A 136 -13.15 -5.07 9.15
N ALA A 137 -12.90 -5.96 10.10
CA ALA A 137 -13.03 -5.69 11.53
C ALA A 137 -12.37 -4.36 11.94
N GLY A 138 -13.11 -3.51 12.66
CA GLY A 138 -12.63 -2.19 13.07
C GLY A 138 -12.67 -1.10 11.99
N ALA A 139 -13.18 -1.36 10.78
CA ALA A 139 -13.38 -0.32 9.75
C ALA A 139 -14.44 0.74 10.13
N GLY A 140 -15.18 0.54 11.23
CA GLY A 140 -16.19 1.49 11.73
C GLY A 140 -17.58 1.31 11.14
N LYS A 141 -17.90 0.14 10.60
CA LYS A 141 -19.19 -0.21 9.98
C LYS A 141 -20.39 0.26 10.81
N SER A 142 -20.42 -0.08 12.10
CA SER A 142 -21.54 0.26 12.99
C SER A 142 -21.65 1.77 13.24
N LEU A 143 -20.53 2.48 13.33
CA LEU A 143 -20.52 3.94 13.44
C LEU A 143 -21.08 4.58 12.16
N VAL A 144 -20.60 4.16 10.99
CA VAL A 144 -21.01 4.70 9.69
C VAL A 144 -22.50 4.44 9.46
N GLY A 145 -22.99 3.24 9.75
CA GLY A 145 -24.41 2.90 9.65
C GLY A 145 -25.30 3.79 10.54
N ARG A 146 -24.91 3.96 11.82
CA ARG A 146 -25.60 4.85 12.76
C ARG A 146 -25.54 6.33 12.34
N TRP A 147 -24.42 6.74 11.74
CA TRP A 147 -24.24 8.08 11.21
C TRP A 147 -25.14 8.35 9.99
N LEU A 148 -25.21 7.41 9.05
CA LEU A 148 -26.12 7.48 7.89
C LEU A 148 -27.59 7.50 8.32
N GLU A 149 -27.94 6.72 9.34
CA GLU A 149 -29.27 6.72 9.96
C GLU A 149 -29.59 8.08 10.57
N ALA A 150 -28.72 8.59 11.44
CA ALA A 150 -28.90 9.87 12.13
C ALA A 150 -28.97 11.08 11.18
N ARG A 151 -28.14 11.10 10.13
CA ARG A 151 -27.93 12.29 9.30
C ARG A 151 -28.76 12.29 8.01
N PHE A 152 -29.04 11.12 7.45
CA PHE A 152 -29.66 10.99 6.12
C PHE A 152 -30.86 10.05 6.08
N GLY A 153 -31.30 9.54 7.24
CA GLY A 153 -32.51 8.71 7.35
C GLY A 153 -32.38 7.33 6.72
N TRP A 154 -31.17 6.76 6.68
CA TRP A 154 -30.97 5.36 6.29
C TRP A 154 -31.47 4.41 7.39
N THR A 155 -32.00 3.26 7.03
CA THR A 155 -32.28 2.18 7.99
C THR A 155 -30.98 1.43 8.25
N PHE A 156 -30.50 1.45 9.50
CA PHE A 156 -29.31 0.71 9.89
C PHE A 156 -29.67 -0.69 10.40
N LEU A 157 -29.10 -1.73 9.78
CA LEU A 157 -29.24 -3.12 10.21
C LEU A 157 -27.86 -3.70 10.51
N GLU A 158 -27.69 -4.27 11.70
CA GLU A 158 -26.44 -4.90 12.15
C GLU A 158 -26.70 -6.38 12.46
N ALA A 159 -25.91 -7.27 11.86
CA ALA A 159 -26.02 -8.70 12.11
C ALA A 159 -24.68 -9.43 12.04
N GLY A 160 -24.63 -10.60 12.66
CA GLY A 160 -23.50 -11.52 12.53
C GLY A 160 -23.41 -12.08 11.11
N ARG A 161 -24.55 -12.52 10.57
CA ARG A 161 -24.66 -13.18 9.26
C ARG A 161 -25.80 -12.59 8.44
N TRP A 162 -25.74 -12.76 7.13
CA TRP A 162 -26.80 -12.31 6.22
C TRP A 162 -28.17 -12.91 6.54
N SER A 163 -28.23 -14.18 6.94
CA SER A 163 -29.47 -14.89 7.28
C SER A 163 -30.28 -14.25 8.40
N ASP A 164 -29.65 -13.42 9.23
CA ASP A 164 -30.27 -12.80 10.39
C ASP A 164 -30.91 -11.44 10.04
N ILE A 165 -30.66 -10.95 8.82
CA ILE A 165 -31.17 -9.66 8.32
C ILE A 165 -32.56 -9.85 7.71
N LYS A 166 -33.50 -9.01 8.15
CA LYS A 166 -34.80 -8.85 7.50
C LYS A 166 -34.83 -7.50 6.78
N LEU A 167 -34.66 -7.52 5.47
CA LEU A 167 -34.66 -6.32 4.66
C LEU A 167 -36.08 -5.73 4.52
N PRO A 168 -36.23 -4.39 4.57
CA PRO A 168 -37.46 -3.74 4.15
C PRO A 168 -37.65 -3.85 2.63
N GLN A 169 -38.90 -3.71 2.15
CA GLN A 169 -39.22 -3.79 0.72
C GLN A 169 -38.72 -2.58 -0.09
N GLN A 170 -38.57 -1.42 0.55
CA GLN A 170 -38.17 -0.16 -0.09
C GLN A 170 -37.38 0.72 0.88
N GLY A 171 -36.66 1.72 0.34
CA GLY A 171 -35.96 2.74 1.13
C GLY A 171 -34.44 2.69 0.95
N ARG A 172 -33.71 3.28 1.91
CA ARG A 172 -32.24 3.28 1.96
C ARG A 172 -31.79 2.45 3.15
N VAL A 173 -31.00 1.41 2.92
CA VAL A 173 -30.61 0.45 3.96
C VAL A 173 -29.09 0.30 3.98
N PHE A 174 -28.53 0.42 5.17
CA PHE A 174 -27.12 0.11 5.43
C PHE A 174 -27.05 -1.16 6.28
N VAL A 175 -26.43 -2.21 5.75
CA VAL A 175 -26.25 -3.49 6.43
C VAL A 175 -24.80 -3.64 6.85
N ALA A 176 -24.53 -3.71 8.15
CA ALA A 176 -23.22 -4.08 8.69
C ALA A 176 -23.21 -5.57 9.03
N LEU A 177 -22.36 -6.34 8.32
CA LEU A 177 -22.15 -7.76 8.57
C LEU A 177 -20.84 -8.00 9.31
N ALA A 178 -20.88 -8.87 10.32
CA ALA A 178 -19.68 -9.37 10.98
C ALA A 178 -18.90 -10.34 10.08
N SER A 179 -19.61 -11.15 9.27
CA SER A 179 -19.03 -12.08 8.29
C SER A 179 -19.86 -12.07 7.00
N SER A 180 -19.17 -12.22 5.86
CA SER A 180 -19.78 -12.46 4.53
C SER A 180 -20.00 -13.95 4.23
N ASP A 181 -19.67 -14.85 5.17
CA ASP A 181 -19.77 -16.27 4.94
C ASP A 181 -21.22 -16.70 4.74
N LYS A 182 -21.42 -17.60 3.78
CA LYS A 182 -22.73 -18.10 3.33
C LYS A 182 -23.62 -17.07 2.64
N LEU A 183 -23.17 -15.84 2.43
CA LEU A 183 -23.84 -14.92 1.52
C LEU A 183 -23.50 -15.33 0.09
N THR A 184 -24.52 -15.75 -0.66
CA THR A 184 -24.36 -16.24 -2.03
C THR A 184 -24.73 -15.16 -3.05
N GLN A 185 -24.24 -15.30 -4.28
CA GLN A 185 -24.67 -14.43 -5.38
C GLN A 185 -26.21 -14.46 -5.58
N ARG A 186 -26.83 -15.63 -5.37
CA ARG A 186 -28.30 -15.78 -5.45
C ARG A 186 -29.04 -14.94 -4.39
N ASP A 187 -28.47 -14.80 -3.20
CA ASP A 187 -29.06 -13.95 -2.16
C ASP A 187 -29.02 -12.47 -2.56
N LEU A 188 -27.99 -12.06 -3.32
CA LEU A 188 -27.86 -10.71 -3.85
C LEU A 188 -28.78 -10.45 -5.05
N GLU A 189 -28.99 -11.46 -5.90
CA GLU A 189 -29.94 -11.40 -7.02
C GLU A 189 -31.40 -11.34 -6.53
N ALA A 190 -31.70 -11.90 -5.35
CA ALA A 190 -33.03 -11.87 -4.75
C ALA A 190 -33.39 -10.53 -4.07
N LEU A 191 -32.51 -9.53 -4.12
CA LEU A 191 -32.72 -8.21 -3.53
C LEU A 191 -33.79 -7.40 -4.31
N PRO A 192 -34.68 -6.66 -3.64
CA PRO A 192 -35.62 -5.78 -4.33
C PRO A 192 -34.91 -4.69 -5.16
N ASP A 193 -35.43 -4.37 -6.35
CA ASP A 193 -34.83 -3.37 -7.24
C ASP A 193 -35.02 -1.94 -6.74
N ASP A 194 -36.12 -1.66 -6.04
CA ASP A 194 -36.43 -0.34 -5.46
C ASP A 194 -35.66 -0.06 -4.15
N LEU A 195 -34.82 -1.00 -3.70
CA LEU A 195 -34.05 -0.87 -2.46
C LEU A 195 -32.67 -0.28 -2.74
N LYS A 196 -32.40 0.91 -2.20
CA LYS A 196 -31.04 1.45 -2.16
C LYS A 196 -30.27 0.80 -1.02
N LEU A 197 -29.27 0.00 -1.34
CA LEU A 197 -28.61 -0.88 -0.40
C LEU A 197 -27.10 -0.66 -0.36
N CYS A 198 -26.55 -0.53 0.85
CA CYS A 198 -25.12 -0.61 1.10
C CYS A 198 -24.84 -1.78 2.04
N ILE A 199 -24.03 -2.75 1.61
CA ILE A 199 -23.58 -3.87 2.45
C ILE A 199 -22.12 -3.63 2.82
N ALA A 200 -21.82 -3.60 4.12
CA ALA A 200 -20.46 -3.49 4.64
C ALA A 200 -20.05 -4.81 5.29
N ALA A 201 -19.11 -5.52 4.66
CA ALA A 201 -18.72 -6.88 5.05
C ALA A 201 -17.19 -7.06 4.99
N PRO A 202 -16.61 -7.99 5.78
CA PRO A 202 -15.15 -8.17 5.81
C PRO A 202 -14.57 -8.91 4.60
N GLY A 203 -15.39 -9.64 3.84
CA GLY A 203 -14.96 -10.38 2.66
C GLY A 203 -15.37 -9.71 1.34
N PRO A 204 -14.80 -10.17 0.22
CA PRO A 204 -15.12 -9.64 -1.10
C PRO A 204 -16.58 -9.95 -1.49
N LEU A 205 -17.08 -9.25 -2.50
CA LEU A 205 -18.38 -9.55 -3.10
C LEU A 205 -18.39 -11.01 -3.59
N PRO A 206 -19.40 -11.83 -3.23
CA PRO A 206 -19.53 -13.19 -3.77
C PRO A 206 -19.53 -13.17 -5.29
N LYS A 207 -18.56 -13.82 -5.92
CA LYS A 207 -18.52 -13.94 -7.38
C LYS A 207 -19.54 -14.99 -7.82
N ALA A 208 -20.23 -14.75 -8.93
CA ALA A 208 -21.03 -15.79 -9.58
C ALA A 208 -20.13 -17.02 -9.80
N ALA A 209 -20.57 -18.19 -9.34
CA ALA A 209 -19.83 -19.41 -9.56
C ALA A 209 -19.60 -19.54 -11.07
N SER A 210 -18.35 -19.44 -11.51
CA SER A 210 -18.01 -19.60 -12.91
C SER A 210 -18.48 -20.99 -13.30
N SER A 211 -19.48 -21.03 -14.20
CA SER A 211 -20.11 -22.27 -14.65
C SER A 211 -19.14 -23.24 -15.35
N SER A 212 -17.85 -22.88 -15.45
CA SER A 212 -16.76 -23.70 -15.94
C SER A 212 -16.24 -24.75 -14.95
N ASP A 213 -16.46 -24.58 -13.65
CA ASP A 213 -15.87 -25.48 -12.63
C ASP A 213 -16.76 -26.68 -12.27
N SER A 214 -17.88 -26.86 -12.98
CA SER A 214 -18.84 -27.96 -12.76
C SER A 214 -18.92 -28.91 -13.95
N GLN A 215 -17.80 -29.23 -14.61
CA GLN A 215 -17.72 -30.50 -15.34
C GLN A 215 -17.29 -31.59 -14.35
N PRO A 216 -18.19 -32.50 -13.94
CA PRO A 216 -17.76 -33.65 -13.16
C PRO A 216 -16.77 -34.45 -14.01
N GLN A 217 -15.57 -34.69 -13.47
CA GLN A 217 -14.64 -35.66 -14.01
C GLN A 217 -15.34 -37.03 -14.03
N GLN A 218 -15.97 -37.36 -15.16
CA GLN A 218 -16.41 -38.71 -15.45
C GLN A 218 -15.17 -39.55 -15.75
N GLU A 219 -14.94 -40.55 -14.90
CA GLU A 219 -14.02 -41.65 -15.14
C GLU A 219 -14.24 -42.23 -16.54
N THR A 220 -13.23 -42.09 -17.39
CA THR A 220 -13.11 -42.81 -18.65
C THR A 220 -12.86 -44.30 -18.38
N ALA A 221 -13.86 -45.14 -18.67
CA ALA A 221 -13.68 -46.54 -18.96
C ALA A 221 -14.16 -46.83 -20.39
N GLU A 222 -13.25 -47.34 -21.20
CA GLU A 222 -13.41 -48.19 -22.39
C GLU A 222 -14.63 -47.97 -23.30
N GLN A 223 -14.41 -47.43 -24.51
CA GLN A 223 -14.95 -48.08 -25.70
C GLN A 223 -14.24 -47.68 -27.00
N GLU A 224 -13.78 -48.71 -27.70
CA GLU A 224 -13.20 -48.71 -29.05
C GLU A 224 -14.22 -48.38 -30.16
N THR A 225 -13.70 -47.76 -31.23
CA THR A 225 -14.06 -47.85 -32.66
C THR A 225 -15.50 -47.65 -33.12
N ALA A 226 -15.72 -46.63 -33.97
CA ALA A 226 -16.08 -46.80 -35.38
C ALA A 226 -15.99 -45.46 -36.14
N GLU A 227 -15.44 -45.54 -37.35
CA GLU A 227 -15.35 -44.49 -38.36
C GLU A 227 -16.75 -44.01 -38.82
N GLN A 228 -16.85 -42.76 -39.32
CA GLN A 228 -17.04 -42.48 -40.75
C GLN A 228 -17.82 -41.16 -41.02
N GLU A 229 -17.16 -40.26 -41.76
CA GLU A 229 -17.67 -39.26 -42.71
C GLU A 229 -18.96 -38.49 -42.40
N THR A 230 -18.86 -37.18 -42.15
CA THR A 230 -19.21 -36.15 -43.17
C THR A 230 -18.67 -34.79 -42.74
N ALA A 231 -17.72 -34.26 -43.49
CA ALA A 231 -17.31 -32.87 -43.42
C ALA A 231 -18.16 -32.04 -44.39
N GLU A 232 -18.23 -30.73 -44.12
CA GLU A 232 -18.80 -29.67 -44.98
C GLU A 232 -20.31 -29.36 -44.83
N GLN A 233 -20.81 -29.15 -43.61
CA GLN A 233 -22.00 -28.28 -43.42
C GLN A 233 -22.20 -27.66 -42.01
N GLU A 234 -21.17 -27.51 -41.17
CA GLU A 234 -21.34 -26.98 -39.79
C GLU A 234 -20.64 -25.64 -39.50
N THR A 235 -19.92 -25.05 -40.45
CA THR A 235 -19.13 -23.82 -40.18
C THR A 235 -19.90 -22.50 -40.31
N ALA A 236 -21.20 -22.51 -40.62
CA ALA A 236 -22.01 -21.28 -40.76
C ALA A 236 -23.10 -21.12 -39.67
N GLU A 237 -23.53 -22.20 -39.00
CA GLU A 237 -24.51 -22.13 -37.91
C GLU A 237 -23.85 -21.96 -36.53
N GLN A 238 -22.58 -22.33 -36.38
CA GLN A 238 -21.86 -22.22 -35.11
C GLN A 238 -21.46 -20.77 -34.76
N GLU A 239 -21.08 -19.95 -35.75
CA GLU A 239 -20.79 -18.52 -35.52
C GLU A 239 -22.05 -17.72 -35.13
N THR A 240 -23.24 -18.10 -35.63
CA THR A 240 -24.49 -17.39 -35.30
C THR A 240 -25.05 -17.78 -33.94
N ALA A 241 -24.79 -19.02 -33.48
CA ALA A 241 -25.15 -19.48 -32.13
C ALA A 241 -24.19 -18.91 -31.06
N GLU A 242 -22.89 -18.77 -31.36
CA GLU A 242 -21.92 -18.15 -30.46
C GLU A 242 -22.16 -16.65 -30.30
N GLN A 243 -22.55 -15.94 -31.38
CA GLN A 243 -22.88 -14.51 -31.28
C GLN A 243 -24.17 -14.25 -30.50
N LYS A 244 -25.23 -15.06 -30.68
CA LYS A 244 -26.45 -14.94 -29.88
C LYS A 244 -26.25 -15.33 -28.42
N THR A 245 -25.41 -16.34 -28.14
CA THR A 245 -25.07 -16.71 -26.76
C THR A 245 -24.21 -15.63 -26.11
N ALA A 246 -23.31 -14.96 -26.84
CA ALA A 246 -22.53 -13.83 -26.34
C ALA A 246 -23.40 -12.58 -26.08
N GLU A 247 -24.35 -12.25 -26.96
CA GLU A 247 -25.26 -11.11 -26.75
C GLU A 247 -26.28 -11.35 -25.61
N GLN A 248 -26.77 -12.58 -25.43
CA GLN A 248 -27.62 -12.92 -24.28
C GLN A 248 -26.84 -12.92 -22.96
N LYS A 249 -25.58 -13.41 -22.97
CA LYS A 249 -24.71 -13.39 -21.78
C LYS A 249 -24.29 -11.97 -21.37
N THR A 250 -24.19 -11.05 -22.33
CA THR A 250 -23.87 -9.63 -22.04
C THR A 250 -25.08 -8.86 -21.51
N THR A 251 -26.31 -9.27 -21.87
CA THR A 251 -27.54 -8.59 -21.43
C THR A 251 -28.05 -9.12 -20.08
N GLU A 252 -27.76 -10.37 -19.71
CA GLU A 252 -28.17 -10.92 -18.40
C GLU A 252 -27.22 -10.57 -17.24
N GLN A 253 -25.98 -10.17 -17.52
CA GLN A 253 -24.98 -9.87 -16.48
C GLN A 253 -25.07 -8.46 -15.86
N GLU A 254 -25.94 -7.57 -16.37
CA GLU A 254 -26.13 -6.23 -15.80
C GLU A 254 -27.01 -6.20 -14.53
N THR A 255 -27.66 -7.31 -14.17
CA THR A 255 -28.78 -7.32 -13.19
C THR A 255 -28.37 -7.27 -11.71
N ALA A 256 -27.08 -7.28 -11.37
CA ALA A 256 -26.64 -7.13 -9.97
C ALA A 256 -25.30 -6.40 -9.81
N ASN A 257 -25.07 -5.34 -10.58
CA ASN A 257 -23.83 -4.56 -10.46
C ASN A 257 -23.80 -3.77 -9.13
N PHE A 258 -23.13 -4.33 -8.13
CA PHE A 258 -22.71 -3.60 -6.94
C PHE A 258 -21.52 -2.71 -7.28
N ALA A 259 -21.57 -1.44 -6.87
CA ALA A 259 -20.38 -0.61 -6.84
C ALA A 259 -19.50 -1.03 -5.64
N GLU A 260 -18.32 -1.57 -5.90
CA GLU A 260 -17.38 -1.96 -4.87
C GLU A 260 -16.54 -0.77 -4.40
N CYS A 261 -16.42 -0.58 -3.09
CA CYS A 261 -15.44 0.32 -2.50
C CYS A 261 -14.71 -0.39 -1.34
N ALA A 262 -13.44 -0.04 -1.12
CA ALA A 262 -12.62 -0.63 -0.07
C ALA A 262 -12.27 0.42 0.98
N THR A 263 -12.07 -0.01 2.22
CA THR A 263 -11.45 0.83 3.25
C THR A 263 -10.08 1.31 2.73
N PRO A 264 -9.82 2.62 2.62
CA PRO A 264 -8.57 3.11 2.05
C PRO A 264 -7.35 2.66 2.87
N PRO A 265 -6.14 2.58 2.28
CA PRO A 265 -4.95 2.15 3.01
C PRO A 265 -4.55 3.18 4.08
N PRO A 266 -3.93 2.76 5.21
CA PRO A 266 -3.63 3.63 6.36
C PRO A 266 -2.86 4.91 6.00
N LYS A 267 -1.92 4.83 5.06
CA LYS A 267 -1.15 5.98 4.54
C LYS A 267 -2.04 7.13 4.05
N SER A 268 -3.25 6.85 3.56
CA SER A 268 -4.16 7.87 3.03
C SER A 268 -4.98 8.60 4.10
N TRP A 269 -5.16 8.03 5.30
CA TRP A 269 -6.07 8.60 6.32
C TRP A 269 -5.48 8.72 7.73
N ALA A 270 -4.40 8.02 8.07
CA ALA A 270 -3.91 7.95 9.44
C ALA A 270 -3.51 9.33 10.00
N ALA A 271 -2.80 10.15 9.22
CA ALA A 271 -2.44 11.51 9.62
C ALA A 271 -3.69 12.35 9.95
N ALA A 272 -4.69 12.33 9.06
CA ALA A 272 -5.95 13.02 9.29
C ALA A 272 -6.71 12.47 10.50
N LEU A 273 -6.67 11.16 10.74
CA LEU A 273 -7.31 10.53 11.90
C LEU A 273 -6.64 10.95 13.21
N ILE A 274 -5.31 11.01 13.25
CA ILE A 274 -4.55 11.48 14.42
C ILE A 274 -4.93 12.92 14.76
N ASP A 275 -5.05 13.78 13.75
CA ASP A 275 -5.46 15.18 13.93
C ASP A 275 -6.90 15.30 14.42
N TRP A 276 -7.78 14.46 13.85
CA TRP A 276 -9.17 14.36 14.26
C TRP A 276 -9.31 13.90 15.71
N VAL A 277 -8.45 12.98 16.18
CA VAL A 277 -8.36 12.52 17.56
C VAL A 277 -7.84 13.65 18.46
N ALA A 278 -6.74 14.28 18.08
CA ALA A 278 -6.10 15.34 18.88
C ALA A 278 -7.05 16.50 19.17
N SER A 279 -7.91 16.86 18.21
CA SER A 279 -8.91 17.91 18.41
C SER A 279 -10.10 17.50 19.30
N ARG A 280 -10.15 16.25 19.77
CA ARG A 280 -11.29 15.64 20.48
C ARG A 280 -10.92 14.95 21.78
N VAL A 281 -9.65 14.62 21.99
CA VAL A 281 -9.15 14.07 23.25
C VAL A 281 -9.27 15.15 24.33
N ARG A 282 -9.79 14.76 25.50
CA ARG A 282 -9.90 15.65 26.66
C ARG A 282 -8.51 16.05 27.16
N SER A 283 -8.33 17.31 27.53
CA SER A 283 -7.08 17.78 28.12
C SER A 283 -6.75 17.02 29.41
N GLY A 284 -5.49 16.58 29.56
CA GLY A 284 -4.98 15.92 30.78
C GLY A 284 -4.75 14.41 30.67
N GLY A 285 -5.02 13.80 29.52
CA GLY A 285 -4.53 12.46 29.19
C GLY A 285 -3.05 12.46 28.76
N GLY A 286 -2.51 11.27 28.50
CA GLY A 286 -1.12 11.05 28.08
C GLY A 286 -0.88 11.22 26.57
N PHE A 287 -1.89 11.66 25.82
CA PHE A 287 -1.81 11.84 24.37
C PHE A 287 -0.96 13.06 23.98
N ASP A 288 0.16 12.82 23.30
CA ASP A 288 1.05 13.85 22.74
C ASP A 288 1.06 13.73 21.21
N LEU A 289 0.43 14.71 20.54
CA LEU A 289 0.26 14.74 19.09
C LEU A 289 1.59 14.69 18.33
N VAL A 290 2.60 15.45 18.77
CA VAL A 290 3.87 15.58 18.04
C VAL A 290 4.59 14.25 18.05
N ARG A 291 4.67 13.61 19.21
CA ARG A 291 5.34 12.32 19.37
C ARG A 291 4.58 11.17 18.73
N VAL A 292 3.23 11.16 18.79
CA VAL A 292 2.42 10.17 18.06
C VAL A 292 2.66 10.26 16.55
N ARG A 293 2.71 11.48 15.98
CA ARG A 293 3.01 11.67 14.56
C ARG A 293 4.39 11.15 14.21
N GLN A 294 5.42 11.53 14.97
CA GLN A 294 6.79 11.06 14.76
C GLN A 294 6.90 9.53 14.79
N TRP A 295 6.14 8.88 15.68
CA TRP A 295 6.10 7.41 15.74
C TRP A 295 5.43 6.77 14.54
N LEU A 296 4.34 7.35 14.06
CA LEU A 296 3.56 6.82 12.94
C LEU A 296 4.12 7.25 11.56
N GLU A 297 5.25 7.96 11.54
CA GLU A 297 6.08 8.13 10.33
C GLU A 297 6.76 6.82 9.92
N ASP A 298 7.00 5.89 10.86
CA ASP A 298 7.47 4.55 10.52
C ASP A 298 6.39 3.77 9.75
N ALA A 299 6.67 3.51 8.46
CA ALA A 299 5.77 2.77 7.59
C ALA A 299 5.47 1.35 8.08
N LYS A 300 6.41 0.68 8.76
CA LYS A 300 6.20 -0.68 9.29
C LYS A 300 5.17 -0.65 10.41
N LEU A 301 5.32 0.28 11.35
CA LEU A 301 4.34 0.48 12.43
C LEU A 301 2.99 0.91 11.88
N LEU A 302 2.96 1.87 10.94
CA LEU A 302 1.72 2.34 10.33
C LEU A 302 0.95 1.23 9.61
N ASN A 303 1.66 0.35 8.90
CA ASN A 303 1.06 -0.79 8.21
C ASN A 303 0.47 -1.85 9.16
N SER A 304 0.82 -1.84 10.45
CA SER A 304 0.19 -2.71 11.45
C SER A 304 -1.28 -2.33 11.75
N PHE A 305 -1.70 -1.11 11.38
CA PHE A 305 -3.05 -0.61 11.59
C PHE A 305 -3.91 -0.75 10.34
N ALA A 306 -4.39 -1.95 10.05
CA ALA A 306 -5.22 -2.21 8.86
C ALA A 306 -6.52 -1.38 8.79
N THR A 307 -7.03 -0.90 9.94
CA THR A 307 -8.31 -0.16 10.01
C THR A 307 -8.25 1.06 10.94
N PRO A 308 -9.10 2.08 10.71
CA PRO A 308 -9.22 3.23 11.61
C PRO A 308 -9.52 2.83 13.06
N GLY A 309 -10.36 1.81 13.29
CA GLY A 309 -10.65 1.30 14.62
C GLY A 309 -9.44 0.69 15.32
N SER A 310 -8.56 0.02 14.56
CA SER A 310 -7.30 -0.50 15.12
C SER A 310 -6.37 0.62 15.56
N LEU A 311 -6.25 1.70 14.77
CA LEU A 311 -5.47 2.89 15.14
C LEU A 311 -6.11 3.63 16.32
N LEU A 312 -7.43 3.83 16.34
CA LEU A 312 -8.14 4.45 17.47
C LEU A 312 -7.97 3.67 18.77
N SER A 313 -7.95 2.33 18.71
CA SER A 313 -7.69 1.47 19.86
C SER A 313 -6.27 1.70 20.41
N PHE A 314 -5.28 1.79 19.52
CA PHE A 314 -3.90 2.11 19.89
C PHE A 314 -3.76 3.53 20.45
N LEU A 315 -4.37 4.54 19.82
CA LEU A 315 -4.32 5.92 20.34
C LEU A 315 -5.01 6.04 21.70
N GLY A 316 -6.06 5.27 21.94
CA GLY A 316 -6.70 5.20 23.26
C GLY A 316 -5.83 4.57 24.35
N LEU A 317 -4.99 3.60 23.97
CA LEU A 317 -3.97 3.04 24.83
C LEU A 317 -2.89 4.08 25.18
N VAL A 318 -2.42 4.81 24.16
CA VAL A 318 -1.45 5.90 24.31
C VAL A 318 -1.96 6.98 25.27
N ASP A 319 -3.21 7.38 25.13
CA ASP A 319 -3.81 8.38 26.02
C ASP A 319 -3.91 7.90 27.48
N GLU A 320 -4.29 6.63 27.68
CA GLU A 320 -4.51 6.07 29.02
C GLU A 320 -3.21 5.95 29.84
N ILE A 321 -2.11 5.59 29.19
CA ILE A 321 -0.85 5.22 29.87
C ILE A 321 0.23 6.30 29.68
N GLY A 322 0.14 7.07 28.60
CA GLY A 322 1.13 8.05 28.17
C GLY A 322 2.27 7.45 27.36
N LEU A 323 2.78 8.22 26.39
CA LEU A 323 3.85 7.79 25.50
C LEU A 323 5.16 7.43 26.23
N ASP A 324 5.48 8.05 27.37
CA ASP A 324 6.70 7.74 28.12
C ASP A 324 6.71 6.31 28.66
N ALA A 325 5.53 5.76 28.98
CA ALA A 325 5.41 4.37 29.35
C ALA A 325 5.57 3.41 28.17
N ILE A 326 5.44 3.93 26.95
CA ILE A 326 5.44 3.17 25.71
C ILE A 326 6.81 3.28 25.00
N SER A 327 7.55 4.36 25.19
CA SER A 327 8.73 4.78 24.39
C SER A 327 10.12 4.58 25.02
N GLY A 328 10.27 3.72 26.01
CA GLY A 328 11.60 3.44 26.60
C GLY A 328 12.64 2.93 25.58
N GLU A 329 13.90 3.36 25.70
CA GLU A 329 15.01 3.08 24.75
C GLU A 329 15.50 1.60 24.73
N HIS A 330 14.64 0.61 24.92
CA HIS A 330 15.07 -0.79 25.05
C HIS A 330 14.40 -1.70 24.02
N ALA A 331 15.19 -2.57 23.39
CA ALA A 331 14.68 -3.76 22.69
C ALA A 331 13.66 -4.48 23.58
N GLY A 332 12.49 -4.83 23.04
CA GLY A 332 11.34 -5.38 23.79
C GLY A 332 10.23 -4.36 24.16
N LEU A 333 10.17 -3.22 23.49
CA LEU A 333 9.05 -2.26 23.62
C LEU A 333 7.70 -2.91 23.34
N ASP A 334 7.65 -3.79 22.35
CA ASP A 334 6.43 -4.36 21.80
C ASP A 334 5.68 -5.21 22.85
N ARG A 335 6.38 -6.10 23.55
CA ARG A 335 5.78 -6.89 24.64
C ARG A 335 5.24 -6.04 25.79
N ARG A 336 5.88 -4.91 26.11
CA ARG A 336 5.37 -4.00 27.14
C ARG A 336 4.00 -3.46 26.73
N TRP A 337 3.82 -3.08 25.47
CA TRP A 337 2.55 -2.53 24.97
C TRP A 337 1.44 -3.56 25.08
N LEU A 338 1.71 -4.80 24.69
CA LEU A 338 0.78 -5.91 24.81
C LEU A 338 0.32 -6.10 26.25
N ARG A 339 1.27 -6.09 27.20
CA ARG A 339 0.97 -6.22 28.63
C ARG A 339 0.07 -5.09 29.13
N VAL A 340 0.39 -3.83 28.81
CA VAL A 340 -0.44 -2.72 29.31
C VAL A 340 -1.81 -2.70 28.64
N TRP A 341 -1.89 -3.02 27.36
CA TRP A 341 -3.16 -3.14 26.65
C TRP A 341 -4.05 -4.23 27.22
N LEU A 342 -3.52 -5.44 27.41
CA LEU A 342 -4.27 -6.55 28.03
C LEU A 342 -4.74 -6.17 29.42
N LYS A 343 -3.88 -5.56 30.24
CA LYS A 343 -4.25 -5.10 31.57
C LYS A 343 -5.40 -4.10 31.52
N ALA A 344 -5.33 -3.09 30.64
CA ALA A 344 -6.39 -2.10 30.47
C ALA A 344 -7.70 -2.74 29.98
N ALA A 345 -7.63 -3.67 29.01
CA ALA A 345 -8.79 -4.41 28.53
C ALA A 345 -9.46 -5.22 29.65
N VAL A 346 -8.66 -5.92 30.45
CA VAL A 346 -9.11 -6.71 31.62
C VAL A 346 -9.79 -5.82 32.67
N GLU A 347 -9.25 -4.63 32.92
CA GLU A 347 -9.83 -3.67 33.86
C GLU A 347 -11.17 -3.10 33.36
N ARG A 348 -11.31 -2.84 32.05
CA ARG A 348 -12.55 -2.35 31.42
C ARG A 348 -13.68 -3.39 31.44
N LYS A 349 -13.37 -4.67 31.20
CA LYS A 349 -14.34 -5.78 31.11
C LYS A 349 -14.48 -6.57 32.40
N ARG A 350 -14.17 -5.95 33.55
CA ARG A 350 -14.11 -6.62 34.86
C ARG A 350 -15.32 -7.50 35.16
N ARG A 351 -16.54 -7.11 34.79
CA ARG A 351 -17.79 -7.83 35.13
C ARG A 351 -18.00 -9.11 34.34
N ASP A 352 -17.37 -9.26 33.18
CA ASP A 352 -17.63 -10.37 32.25
C ASP A 352 -16.65 -11.54 32.48
N LEU A 353 -15.67 -11.36 33.38
CA LEU A 353 -14.57 -12.31 33.63
C LEU A 353 -14.59 -12.81 35.08
N SER A 354 -14.35 -14.12 35.27
CA SER A 354 -14.12 -14.71 36.59
C SER A 354 -12.87 -14.11 37.26
N GLN A 355 -12.82 -14.13 38.59
CA GLN A 355 -11.71 -13.53 39.32
C GLN A 355 -10.36 -14.18 39.00
N SER A 356 -10.33 -15.53 38.88
CA SER A 356 -9.13 -16.30 38.56
C SER A 356 -8.60 -15.98 37.15
N THR A 357 -9.49 -15.96 36.14
CA THR A 357 -9.13 -15.60 34.76
C THR A 357 -8.64 -14.17 34.65
N ARG A 358 -9.29 -13.25 35.36
CA ARG A 358 -8.88 -11.83 35.43
C ARG A 358 -7.47 -11.69 36.00
N HIS A 359 -7.17 -12.40 37.08
CA HIS A 359 -5.84 -12.36 37.70
C HIS A 359 -4.77 -12.93 36.76
N LEU A 360 -5.05 -14.06 36.10
CA LEU A 360 -4.16 -14.67 35.12
C LEU A 360 -3.84 -13.70 33.97
N LEU A 361 -4.88 -13.17 33.30
CA LEU A 361 -4.69 -12.31 32.13
C LEU A 361 -4.06 -10.95 32.50
N ALA A 362 -4.36 -10.38 33.66
CA ALA A 362 -3.75 -9.13 34.09
C ALA A 362 -2.25 -9.28 34.45
N LYS A 363 -1.82 -10.46 34.89
CA LYS A 363 -0.44 -10.70 35.37
C LYS A 363 0.46 -11.36 34.32
N GLN A 364 -0.09 -12.28 33.53
CA GLN A 364 0.65 -13.15 32.60
C GLN A 364 0.00 -13.22 31.22
N GLY A 365 -0.96 -12.34 30.91
CA GLY A 365 -1.67 -12.38 29.63
C GLY A 365 -0.75 -12.23 28.42
N ASP A 366 0.30 -11.41 28.51
CA ASP A 366 1.28 -11.25 27.42
C ASP A 366 2.10 -12.53 27.21
N GLU A 367 2.59 -13.14 28.28
CA GLU A 367 3.35 -14.41 28.19
C GLU A 367 2.48 -15.55 27.68
N LEU A 368 1.20 -15.55 28.07
CA LEU A 368 0.22 -16.51 27.63
C LEU A 368 -0.05 -16.41 26.13
N LEU A 369 -0.31 -15.20 25.61
CA LEU A 369 -0.52 -15.00 24.17
C LEU A 369 0.73 -15.38 23.36
N LEU A 370 1.91 -14.97 23.83
CA LEU A 370 3.18 -15.34 23.21
C LEU A 370 3.37 -16.86 23.17
N ALA A 371 3.14 -17.55 24.30
CA ALA A 371 3.28 -19.00 24.36
C ALA A 371 2.24 -19.73 23.48
N MET A 372 1.00 -19.23 23.42
CA MET A 372 -0.03 -19.76 22.53
C MET A 372 0.37 -19.59 21.06
N GLU A 373 0.95 -18.46 20.68
CA GLU A 373 1.39 -18.21 19.30
C GLU A 373 2.61 -19.05 18.92
N CYS A 374 3.61 -19.16 19.80
CA CYS A 374 4.73 -20.08 19.62
C CYS A 374 4.26 -21.53 19.45
N ALA A 375 3.28 -21.96 20.26
CA ALA A 375 2.68 -23.29 20.13
C ALA A 375 1.90 -23.46 18.82
N ARG A 376 1.17 -22.43 18.38
CA ARG A 376 0.46 -22.40 17.11
C ARG A 376 1.41 -22.63 15.94
N LEU A 377 2.50 -21.86 15.91
CA LEU A 377 3.50 -21.91 14.85
C LEU A 377 4.17 -23.29 14.80
N ARG A 378 4.60 -23.83 15.95
CA ARG A 378 5.16 -25.20 16.02
C ARG A 378 4.18 -26.29 15.59
N ALA A 379 2.89 -26.12 15.87
CA ALA A 379 1.87 -27.10 15.48
C ALA A 379 1.49 -27.03 14.00
N GLY A 380 2.06 -26.11 13.21
CA GLY A 380 1.69 -25.92 11.80
C GLY A 380 0.23 -25.46 11.63
N HIS A 381 -0.33 -24.80 12.66
CA HIS A 381 -1.72 -24.37 12.65
C HIS A 381 -1.91 -23.04 11.90
N PRO A 382 -2.96 -22.88 11.07
CA PRO A 382 -3.25 -21.61 10.41
C PRO A 382 -3.54 -20.50 11.44
N ARG A 383 -3.50 -19.24 11.01
CA ARG A 383 -3.77 -18.10 11.90
C ARG A 383 -5.20 -18.06 12.45
N ALA A 384 -6.18 -18.48 11.64
CA ALA A 384 -7.57 -18.59 12.07
C ALA A 384 -7.85 -20.00 12.62
N LEU A 385 -8.25 -20.09 13.88
CA LEU A 385 -8.47 -21.37 14.57
C LEU A 385 -9.80 -21.42 15.29
N SER A 386 -10.36 -22.63 15.40
CA SER A 386 -11.54 -22.84 16.23
C SER A 386 -11.26 -22.56 17.71
N GLU A 387 -12.32 -22.24 18.47
CA GLU A 387 -12.22 -22.07 19.94
C GLU A 387 -11.56 -23.29 20.60
N LYS A 388 -11.86 -24.51 20.12
CA LYS A 388 -11.27 -25.75 20.63
C LYS A 388 -9.77 -25.83 20.33
N ALA A 389 -9.35 -25.45 19.13
CA ALA A 389 -7.94 -25.47 18.74
C ALA A 389 -7.14 -24.42 19.54
N TRP A 390 -7.66 -23.20 19.69
CA TRP A 390 -7.05 -22.19 20.57
C TRP A 390 -6.93 -22.68 22.02
N ALA A 391 -7.96 -23.35 22.55
CA ALA A 391 -7.94 -23.86 23.92
C ALA A 391 -6.87 -24.94 24.14
N ALA A 392 -6.52 -25.71 23.09
CA ALA A 392 -5.46 -26.71 23.13
C ALA A 392 -4.04 -26.10 23.12
N LEU A 393 -3.91 -24.88 22.63
CA LEU A 393 -2.64 -24.14 22.61
C LEU A 393 -2.33 -23.42 23.93
N VAL A 394 -3.29 -23.34 24.84
CA VAL A 394 -3.09 -22.74 26.16
C VAL A 394 -2.09 -23.59 26.95
N PRO A 395 -0.93 -23.03 27.38
CA PRO A 395 0.07 -23.79 28.13
C PRO A 395 -0.50 -24.34 29.43
N THR A 396 -0.38 -25.65 29.63
CA THR A 396 -0.89 -26.36 30.83
C THR A 396 -0.23 -25.86 32.13
N ALA A 397 0.99 -25.33 32.04
CA ALA A 397 1.69 -24.70 33.17
C ALA A 397 0.99 -23.41 33.67
N LEU A 398 0.34 -22.66 32.77
CA LEU A 398 -0.36 -21.41 33.08
C LEU A 398 -1.84 -21.64 33.40
N ALA A 399 -2.47 -22.62 32.73
CA ALA A 399 -3.86 -23.01 32.91
C ALA A 399 -3.97 -24.55 32.93
N PRO A 400 -3.82 -25.20 34.10
CA PRO A 400 -3.89 -26.64 34.19
C PRO A 400 -5.29 -27.11 33.76
N PRO A 401 -5.40 -28.27 33.07
CA PRO A 401 -6.68 -28.83 32.71
C PRO A 401 -7.46 -29.08 34.00
N VAL A 402 -8.54 -28.34 34.21
CA VAL A 402 -9.42 -28.63 35.33
C VAL A 402 -10.18 -29.88 34.96
N ASN A 403 -10.10 -30.91 35.81
CA ASN A 403 -10.80 -32.15 35.59
C ASN A 403 -12.32 -31.88 35.70
N ALA A 404 -12.99 -31.77 34.55
CA ALA A 404 -14.41 -31.47 34.48
C ALA A 404 -15.23 -32.47 35.30
N ASP A 405 -14.76 -33.72 35.39
CA ASP A 405 -15.39 -34.78 36.18
C ASP A 405 -15.39 -34.48 37.70
N ASP A 406 -14.31 -33.87 38.22
CA ASP A 406 -14.23 -33.47 39.64
C ASP A 406 -15.21 -32.31 39.94
N ILE A 407 -15.44 -31.43 38.97
CA ILE A 407 -16.39 -30.31 39.10
C ILE A 407 -17.84 -30.82 39.01
N TYR A 408 -18.16 -31.69 38.03
CA TYR A 408 -19.51 -32.22 37.88
C TYR A 408 -19.95 -33.01 39.10
N GLN A 409 -19.04 -33.75 39.75
CA GLN A 409 -19.32 -34.47 40.99
C GLN A 409 -19.62 -33.55 42.19
N ILE A 410 -18.97 -32.39 42.27
CA ILE A 410 -19.20 -31.37 43.31
C ILE A 410 -20.47 -30.53 43.03
N ILE A 411 -20.78 -30.29 41.75
CA ILE A 411 -21.96 -29.53 41.30
C ILE A 411 -23.25 -30.34 41.43
N GLU A 412 -23.24 -31.66 41.22
CA GLU A 412 -24.41 -32.50 41.45
C GLU A 412 -24.79 -32.61 42.93
N THR A 413 -23.85 -32.32 43.84
CA THR A 413 -24.06 -32.47 45.29
C THR A 413 -24.37 -31.16 46.03
N THR A 414 -24.20 -29.99 45.41
CA THR A 414 -24.30 -28.71 46.15
C THR A 414 -24.90 -27.57 45.32
N GLY A 415 -25.91 -26.88 45.86
CA GLY A 415 -26.76 -25.89 45.16
C GLY A 415 -26.06 -24.63 44.60
N ASP A 416 -26.83 -23.79 43.91
CA ASP A 416 -26.35 -22.69 43.02
C ASP A 416 -25.32 -21.71 43.64
N ASP A 417 -25.37 -21.49 44.96
CA ASP A 417 -24.46 -20.60 45.70
C ASP A 417 -23.00 -21.13 45.74
N LEU A 418 -22.82 -22.46 45.70
CA LEU A 418 -21.48 -23.06 45.64
C LEU A 418 -20.91 -23.03 44.21
N ARG A 419 -21.76 -23.03 43.18
CA ARG A 419 -21.30 -22.91 41.78
C ARG A 419 -20.58 -21.60 41.53
N GLU A 420 -21.08 -20.51 42.12
CA GLU A 420 -20.44 -19.19 41.99
C GLU A 420 -19.10 -19.15 42.72
N ARG A 421 -19.03 -19.70 43.94
CA ARG A 421 -17.78 -19.82 44.71
C ARG A 421 -16.72 -20.71 44.04
N LEU A 422 -17.12 -21.89 43.55
CA LEU A 422 -16.21 -22.80 42.84
C LEU A 422 -15.71 -22.20 41.54
N ARG A 423 -16.55 -21.45 40.81
CA ARG A 423 -16.13 -20.73 39.61
C ARG A 423 -15.03 -19.69 39.90
N ASP A 424 -15.04 -19.09 41.09
CA ASP A 424 -14.02 -18.14 41.52
C ASP A 424 -12.75 -18.79 42.08
N GLU A 425 -12.84 -19.98 42.68
CA GLU A 425 -11.69 -20.71 43.25
C GLU A 425 -10.94 -21.61 42.24
N LEU A 426 -11.62 -22.10 41.20
CA LEU A 426 -10.99 -22.96 40.19
C LEU A 426 -10.05 -22.15 39.29
N LYS A 427 -8.87 -22.73 39.03
CA LYS A 427 -7.95 -22.22 38.01
C LYS A 427 -8.66 -22.22 36.65
N PRO A 428 -8.46 -21.21 35.80
CA PRO A 428 -9.10 -21.20 34.49
C PRO A 428 -8.57 -22.35 33.63
N ASP A 429 -9.46 -23.06 32.94
CA ASP A 429 -9.08 -24.02 31.90
C ASP A 429 -8.85 -23.32 30.55
N GLY A 430 -8.31 -24.03 29.56
CA GLY A 430 -8.02 -23.46 28.23
C GLY A 430 -9.25 -22.84 27.55
N ARG A 431 -10.44 -23.42 27.74
CA ARG A 431 -11.70 -22.87 27.19
C ARG A 431 -12.11 -21.57 27.85
N SER A 432 -12.00 -21.48 29.17
CA SER A 432 -12.30 -20.25 29.94
C SER A 432 -11.34 -19.12 29.57
N VAL A 433 -10.06 -19.44 29.35
CA VAL A 433 -9.06 -18.50 28.82
C VAL A 433 -9.47 -17.97 27.45
N VAL A 434 -9.78 -18.84 26.49
CA VAL A 434 -10.15 -18.42 25.12
C VAL A 434 -11.43 -17.58 25.12
N ARG A 435 -12.44 -17.96 25.91
CA ARG A 435 -13.68 -17.15 26.06
C ARG A 435 -13.40 -15.79 26.67
N ALA A 436 -12.50 -15.71 27.65
CA ALA A 436 -12.09 -14.44 28.22
C ALA A 436 -11.34 -13.57 27.21
N LEU A 437 -10.41 -14.15 26.43
CA LEU A 437 -9.72 -13.44 25.36
C LEU A 437 -10.70 -12.91 24.30
N ARG A 438 -11.73 -13.69 23.93
CA ARG A 438 -12.83 -13.22 23.07
C ARG A 438 -13.60 -12.06 23.70
N ALA A 439 -13.98 -12.17 24.97
CA ALA A 439 -14.70 -11.11 25.69
C ALA A 439 -13.89 -9.80 25.81
N LEU A 440 -12.57 -9.92 25.82
CA LEU A 440 -11.63 -8.79 25.83
C LEU A 440 -11.37 -8.19 24.44
N GLY A 441 -11.78 -8.86 23.36
CA GLY A 441 -11.42 -8.50 21.99
C GLY A 441 -9.97 -8.85 21.63
N ALA A 442 -9.33 -9.72 22.40
CA ALA A 442 -8.01 -10.28 22.09
C ALA A 442 -8.05 -11.43 21.08
N LEU A 443 -9.23 -12.04 20.94
CA LEU A 443 -9.57 -12.95 19.86
C LEU A 443 -10.83 -12.44 19.16
N GLU A 444 -10.76 -12.29 17.85
CA GLU A 444 -11.87 -11.83 17.02
C GLU A 444 -12.27 -12.92 16.03
N GLU A 445 -13.57 -13.03 15.74
CA GLU A 445 -14.11 -14.01 14.81
C GLU A 445 -13.78 -13.58 13.37
N ALA A 446 -12.95 -14.36 12.68
CA ALA A 446 -12.57 -14.09 11.29
C ALA A 446 -13.55 -14.72 10.30
N ALA A 447 -14.07 -15.90 10.64
CA ALA A 447 -15.13 -16.64 9.95
C ALA A 447 -15.90 -17.46 11.01
N PRO A 448 -17.13 -17.97 10.73
CA PRO A 448 -17.92 -18.77 11.66
C PRO A 448 -17.11 -19.77 12.47
N ASP A 449 -17.13 -19.59 13.79
CA ASP A 449 -16.46 -20.46 14.77
C ASP A 449 -14.92 -20.51 14.65
N THR A 450 -14.31 -19.58 13.91
CA THR A 450 -12.85 -19.43 13.78
C THR A 450 -12.41 -18.04 14.23
N PHE A 451 -11.32 -18.00 14.99
CA PHE A 451 -10.85 -16.80 15.66
C PHE A 451 -9.39 -16.53 15.33
N VAL A 452 -9.03 -15.25 15.26
CA VAL A 452 -7.67 -14.75 15.07
C VAL A 452 -7.30 -13.83 16.23
N LEU A 453 -6.01 -13.65 16.50
CA LEU A 453 -5.53 -12.64 17.44
C LEU A 453 -5.92 -11.23 16.98
N ALA A 454 -6.42 -10.43 17.91
CA ALA A 454 -6.86 -9.05 17.69
C ALA A 454 -6.45 -8.14 18.86
N PRO A 455 -6.39 -6.81 18.66
CA PRO A 455 -6.43 -6.11 17.37
C PRO A 455 -5.21 -6.47 16.49
N PRO A 456 -5.23 -6.17 15.17
CA PRO A 456 -4.15 -6.54 14.25
C PRO A 456 -2.75 -6.09 14.68
N TRP A 457 -2.62 -4.90 15.26
CA TRP A 457 -1.32 -4.40 15.77
C TRP A 457 -0.81 -5.25 16.94
N ALA A 458 -1.69 -5.69 17.84
CA ALA A 458 -1.32 -6.55 18.96
C ALA A 458 -0.96 -7.97 18.48
N ALA A 459 -1.69 -8.49 17.49
CA ALA A 459 -1.36 -9.74 16.83
C ALA A 459 0.02 -9.67 16.14
N SER A 460 0.33 -8.54 15.48
CA SER A 460 1.64 -8.32 14.85
C SER A 460 2.77 -8.31 15.86
N ILE A 461 2.56 -7.68 17.03
CA ILE A 461 3.52 -7.69 18.15
C ILE A 461 3.74 -9.11 18.67
N VAL A 462 2.64 -9.85 18.95
CA VAL A 462 2.72 -11.24 19.44
C VAL A 462 3.46 -12.12 18.43
N LEU A 463 3.18 -11.97 17.14
CA LEU A 463 3.84 -12.71 16.07
C LEU A 463 5.33 -12.36 15.98
N GLY A 464 5.69 -11.07 16.08
CA GLY A 464 7.09 -10.63 16.07
C GLY A 464 7.90 -11.22 17.23
N GLU A 465 7.39 -11.10 18.45
CA GLU A 465 8.03 -11.67 19.65
C GLU A 465 8.07 -13.21 19.60
N ALA A 466 7.03 -13.86 19.07
CA ALA A 466 7.03 -15.31 18.85
C ALA A 466 8.08 -15.72 17.81
N ALA A 467 8.22 -14.95 16.74
CA ALA A 467 9.23 -15.17 15.71
C ALA A 467 10.64 -15.01 16.28
N GLU A 468 10.93 -13.96 17.05
CA GLU A 468 12.22 -13.78 17.73
C GLU A 468 12.54 -14.95 18.67
N GLN A 469 11.56 -15.41 19.47
CA GLN A 469 11.78 -16.54 20.36
C GLN A 469 12.02 -17.87 19.62
N LEU A 470 11.31 -18.09 18.50
CA LEU A 470 11.46 -19.30 17.70
C LEU A 470 12.72 -19.26 16.81
N TRP A 471 13.18 -18.08 16.41
CA TRP A 471 14.41 -17.86 15.65
C TRP A 471 15.62 -18.46 16.37
N GLU A 472 15.74 -18.19 17.68
CA GLU A 472 16.83 -18.69 18.53
C GLU A 472 16.79 -20.22 18.76
N ASP A 473 15.63 -20.85 18.60
CA ASP A 473 15.43 -22.29 18.75
C ASP A 473 15.78 -23.07 17.46
N VAL A 474 17.00 -22.93 16.97
CA VAL A 474 17.47 -23.65 15.76
C VAL A 474 17.76 -25.12 16.07
N PRO A 475 17.33 -26.07 15.22
CA PRO A 475 16.59 -25.87 13.95
C PRO A 475 15.06 -25.90 14.07
N ALA A 476 14.49 -26.34 15.20
CA ALA A 476 13.07 -26.65 15.30
C ALA A 476 12.16 -25.41 15.23
N GLY A 477 12.46 -24.36 15.99
CA GLY A 477 11.74 -23.10 15.97
C GLY A 477 11.91 -22.34 14.66
N LEU A 478 13.15 -22.23 14.15
CA LEU A 478 13.42 -21.64 12.84
C LEU A 478 12.62 -22.35 11.73
N GLY A 479 12.67 -23.68 11.73
CA GLY A 479 11.88 -24.53 10.85
C GLY A 479 10.38 -24.32 10.96
N ALA A 480 9.86 -24.20 12.19
CA ALA A 480 8.46 -23.90 12.41
C ALA A 480 8.05 -22.57 11.76
N LEU A 481 8.87 -21.52 11.87
CA LEU A 481 8.58 -20.24 11.21
C LEU A 481 8.54 -20.32 9.69
N LEU A 482 9.41 -21.15 9.10
CA LEU A 482 9.49 -21.33 7.64
C LEU A 482 8.29 -22.08 7.07
N LEU A 483 7.56 -22.86 7.89
CA LEU A 483 6.37 -23.58 7.48
C LEU A 483 5.10 -22.70 7.43
N HIS A 484 5.17 -21.43 7.84
CA HIS A 484 4.04 -20.50 7.80
C HIS A 484 4.25 -19.39 6.77
N PRO A 485 3.28 -19.16 5.85
CA PRO A 485 3.36 -18.11 4.82
C PRO A 485 3.59 -16.69 5.38
N GLU A 486 3.16 -16.44 6.62
CA GLU A 486 3.22 -15.13 7.27
C GLU A 486 4.62 -14.77 7.77
N THR A 487 5.47 -15.77 8.01
CA THR A 487 6.80 -15.60 8.62
C THR A 487 7.93 -16.08 7.72
N CYS A 488 7.68 -17.01 6.80
CA CYS A 488 8.71 -17.67 6.02
C CYS A 488 9.58 -16.72 5.18
N GLU A 489 8.99 -15.74 4.50
CA GLU A 489 9.75 -14.78 3.68
C GLU A 489 10.63 -13.87 4.54
N LEU A 490 10.08 -13.31 5.63
CA LEU A 490 10.83 -12.49 6.58
C LEU A 490 12.02 -13.24 7.18
N VAL A 491 11.79 -14.49 7.58
CA VAL A 491 12.79 -15.37 8.20
C VAL A 491 13.87 -15.77 7.19
N LEU A 492 13.50 -16.05 5.94
CA LEU A 492 14.50 -16.33 4.91
C LEU A 492 15.33 -15.10 4.56
N HIS A 493 14.74 -13.90 4.51
CA HIS A 493 15.49 -12.66 4.36
C HIS A 493 16.47 -12.43 5.52
N ALA A 494 16.03 -12.61 6.76
CA ALA A 494 16.92 -12.50 7.92
C ALA A 494 18.10 -13.49 7.83
N LEU A 495 17.87 -14.72 7.36
CA LEU A 495 18.95 -15.70 7.15
C LEU A 495 19.90 -15.27 6.03
N ILE A 496 19.39 -14.70 4.93
CA ILE A 496 20.23 -14.18 3.84
C ILE A 496 21.09 -13.02 4.37
N ASP A 497 20.50 -12.08 5.11
CA ASP A 497 21.19 -10.92 5.67
C ASP A 497 22.29 -11.34 6.67
N GLU A 498 22.03 -12.33 7.54
CA GLU A 498 23.05 -12.89 8.44
C GLU A 498 24.22 -13.50 7.65
N VAL A 499 23.93 -14.34 6.65
CA VAL A 499 24.95 -15.01 5.84
C VAL A 499 25.77 -13.99 5.04
N SER A 500 25.12 -13.02 4.39
CA SER A 500 25.80 -11.92 3.69
C SER A 500 26.61 -11.03 4.65
N GLY A 501 26.21 -10.95 5.93
CA GLY A 501 26.96 -10.34 7.02
C GLY A 501 28.13 -11.18 7.57
N ASN A 502 28.38 -12.37 7.02
CA ASN A 502 29.34 -13.37 7.49
C ASN A 502 29.02 -13.95 8.89
N ASP A 503 27.76 -13.93 9.32
CA ASP A 503 27.29 -14.71 10.46
C ASP A 503 26.68 -16.03 9.99
N PHE A 504 27.33 -17.13 10.37
CA PHE A 504 26.93 -18.48 9.95
C PHE A 504 26.38 -19.32 11.10
N ALA A 505 26.17 -18.74 12.29
CA ALA A 505 25.82 -19.50 13.49
C ALA A 505 24.50 -20.30 13.34
N HIS A 506 23.46 -19.69 12.76
CA HIS A 506 22.19 -20.36 12.49
C HIS A 506 22.36 -21.49 11.47
N ILE A 507 23.12 -21.25 10.38
CA ILE A 507 23.39 -22.24 9.32
C ILE A 507 24.12 -23.46 9.88
N GLU A 508 25.16 -23.25 10.69
CA GLU A 508 25.92 -24.34 11.31
C GLU A 508 25.03 -25.22 12.20
N ARG A 509 24.14 -24.60 13.00
CA ARG A 509 23.17 -25.32 13.84
C ARG A 509 22.15 -26.10 13.01
N CYS A 510 21.66 -25.55 11.89
CA CYS A 510 20.77 -26.25 10.95
C CYS A 510 21.42 -27.51 10.38
N VAL A 511 22.68 -27.42 9.95
CA VAL A 511 23.38 -28.53 9.28
C VAL A 511 23.85 -29.60 10.28
N ALA A 512 24.13 -29.22 11.52
CA ALA A 512 24.55 -30.15 12.58
C ALA A 512 23.43 -31.13 12.99
N ALA A 513 22.18 -30.69 12.96
CA ALA A 513 21.03 -31.52 13.34
C ALA A 513 20.58 -32.47 12.21
N PRO A 514 20.06 -33.67 12.53
CA PRO A 514 19.45 -34.53 11.53
C PRO A 514 18.08 -33.99 11.11
N ALA A 515 17.83 -33.95 9.80
CA ALA A 515 16.58 -33.48 9.21
C ALA A 515 15.48 -34.54 9.24
N THR A 516 15.02 -34.91 10.44
CA THR A 516 14.04 -35.98 10.68
C THR A 516 12.61 -35.48 10.85
N THR A 517 12.38 -34.18 11.03
CA THR A 517 11.06 -33.57 11.16
C THR A 517 10.84 -32.54 10.05
N PRO A 518 9.57 -32.20 9.71
CA PRO A 518 9.29 -31.16 8.72
C PRO A 518 9.96 -29.82 9.04
N GLU A 519 10.03 -29.44 10.31
CA GLU A 519 10.69 -28.20 10.76
C GLU A 519 12.19 -28.26 10.45
N HIS A 520 12.86 -29.36 10.79
CA HIS A 520 14.29 -29.48 10.51
C HIS A 520 14.56 -29.48 9.00
N MET A 521 13.71 -30.14 8.19
CA MET A 521 13.82 -30.11 6.73
C MET A 521 13.64 -28.68 6.18
N ALA A 522 12.65 -27.93 6.68
CA ALA A 522 12.43 -26.55 6.28
C ALA A 522 13.62 -25.64 6.66
N ALA A 523 14.20 -25.83 7.85
CA ALA A 523 15.37 -25.08 8.29
C ALA A 523 16.61 -25.37 7.44
N VAL A 524 16.84 -26.63 7.04
CA VAL A 524 17.92 -26.98 6.10
C VAL A 524 17.65 -26.39 4.72
N ASP A 525 16.41 -26.41 4.23
CA ASP A 525 16.04 -25.84 2.92
C ASP A 525 16.27 -24.33 2.88
N ALA A 526 15.88 -23.62 3.94
CA ALA A 526 16.12 -22.19 4.08
C ALA A 526 17.61 -21.86 4.20
N ALA A 527 18.37 -22.64 4.98
CA ALA A 527 19.82 -22.49 5.05
C ALA A 527 20.47 -22.70 3.66
N PHE A 528 20.02 -23.71 2.91
CA PHE A 528 20.48 -23.99 1.56
C PHE A 528 20.22 -22.82 0.61
N ARG A 529 19.02 -22.25 0.64
CA ARG A 529 18.67 -21.05 -0.13
C ARG A 529 19.51 -19.85 0.29
N ALA A 530 19.58 -19.55 1.58
CA ALA A 530 20.30 -18.38 2.08
C ALA A 530 21.78 -18.41 1.68
N VAL A 531 22.46 -19.53 1.88
CA VAL A 531 23.87 -19.71 1.50
C VAL A 531 24.05 -19.66 -0.02
N GLY A 532 23.20 -20.34 -0.79
CA GLY A 532 23.32 -20.33 -2.25
C GLY A 532 23.06 -18.96 -2.87
N LEU A 533 22.09 -18.19 -2.35
CA LEU A 533 21.81 -16.83 -2.80
C LEU A 533 22.91 -15.85 -2.36
N ALA A 534 23.42 -15.95 -1.13
CA ALA A 534 24.54 -15.12 -0.65
C ALA A 534 25.84 -15.36 -1.44
N LEU A 535 26.10 -16.60 -1.91
CA LEU A 535 27.21 -16.90 -2.82
C LEU A 535 27.09 -16.17 -4.17
N LEU A 536 25.86 -15.92 -4.64
CA LEU A 536 25.65 -15.11 -5.84
C LEU A 536 26.01 -13.65 -5.59
N GLU A 537 25.98 -13.20 -4.33
CA GLU A 537 26.46 -11.88 -3.92
C GLU A 537 27.97 -11.80 -3.67
N ASP A 538 28.71 -12.85 -4.02
CA ASP A 538 30.15 -12.96 -3.80
C ASP A 538 30.56 -12.96 -2.31
N THR A 539 29.65 -13.39 -1.43
CA THR A 539 29.93 -13.62 0.00
C THR A 539 30.93 -14.77 0.17
N ASP A 540 31.98 -14.56 0.99
CA ASP A 540 33.00 -15.56 1.27
C ASP A 540 32.52 -16.58 2.31
N ILE A 541 31.97 -17.70 1.82
CA ILE A 541 31.42 -18.76 2.67
C ILE A 541 32.41 -19.93 2.74
N PRO A 542 32.74 -20.43 3.95
CA PRO A 542 33.65 -21.56 4.10
C PRO A 542 33.22 -22.79 3.29
N THR A 543 34.09 -23.30 2.41
CA THR A 543 33.81 -24.47 1.54
C THR A 543 33.36 -25.70 2.33
N LYS A 544 33.86 -25.88 3.55
CA LYS A 544 33.44 -26.96 4.45
C LYS A 544 31.95 -26.85 4.80
N LEU A 545 31.45 -25.65 5.09
CA LEU A 545 30.04 -25.41 5.41
C LEU A 545 29.17 -25.66 4.18
N ILE A 546 29.59 -25.15 3.00
CA ILE A 546 28.91 -25.39 1.71
C ILE A 546 28.74 -26.90 1.47
N ARG A 547 29.81 -27.69 1.66
CA ARG A 547 29.77 -29.14 1.48
C ARG A 547 28.83 -29.84 2.47
N MET A 548 28.93 -29.51 3.76
CA MET A 548 28.06 -30.09 4.78
C MET A 548 26.58 -29.78 4.52
N LEU A 549 26.28 -28.55 4.10
CA LEU A 549 24.93 -28.10 3.75
C LEU A 549 24.41 -28.81 2.50
N TRP A 550 25.25 -28.95 1.46
CA TRP A 550 24.92 -29.69 0.24
C TRP A 550 24.54 -31.14 0.55
N ASP A 551 25.41 -31.86 1.28
CA ASP A 551 25.17 -33.26 1.66
C ASP A 551 23.87 -33.40 2.46
N ARG A 552 23.62 -32.46 3.39
CA ARG A 552 22.41 -32.44 4.20
C ARG A 552 21.16 -32.19 3.36
N GLN A 553 21.18 -31.19 2.47
CA GLN A 553 20.04 -30.88 1.61
C GLN A 553 19.77 -32.03 0.65
N MET A 554 20.78 -32.60 0.01
CA MET A 554 20.59 -33.69 -0.95
C MET A 554 19.96 -34.93 -0.30
N ALA A 555 20.27 -35.21 0.97
CA ALA A 555 19.59 -36.25 1.75
C ALA A 555 18.09 -35.97 1.99
N CYS A 556 17.67 -34.71 1.81
CA CYS A 556 16.29 -34.22 1.95
C CYS A 556 15.70 -33.74 0.61
N THR A 557 16.17 -34.28 -0.52
CA THR A 557 15.57 -34.01 -1.83
C THR A 557 14.75 -35.20 -2.33
N ARG A 558 13.77 -34.91 -3.17
CA ARG A 558 13.02 -35.92 -3.93
C ARG A 558 13.49 -35.90 -5.38
N LYS A 559 13.98 -37.04 -5.86
CA LYS A 559 14.22 -37.26 -7.30
C LYS A 559 12.92 -37.75 -7.94
N ARG A 560 12.39 -36.99 -8.91
CA ARG A 560 11.17 -37.38 -9.64
C ARG A 560 11.47 -38.47 -10.67
N TYR A 561 12.59 -38.35 -11.38
CA TYR A 561 13.14 -39.29 -12.34
C TYR A 561 14.68 -39.31 -12.23
N PRO A 562 15.38 -40.32 -12.78
CA PRO A 562 16.85 -40.37 -12.77
C PRO A 562 17.51 -39.12 -13.38
N ASP A 563 16.91 -38.58 -14.44
CA ASP A 563 17.41 -37.44 -15.22
C ASP A 563 16.62 -36.15 -14.90
N TYR A 564 15.93 -36.10 -13.77
CA TYR A 564 15.24 -34.88 -13.34
C TYR A 564 16.01 -34.24 -12.18
N PRO A 565 16.17 -32.91 -12.17
CA PRO A 565 16.86 -32.22 -11.10
C PRO A 565 16.23 -32.54 -9.74
N PRO A 566 17.01 -32.76 -8.67
CA PRO A 566 16.45 -32.95 -7.34
C PRO A 566 15.57 -31.75 -6.98
N LEU A 567 14.41 -32.04 -6.39
CA LEU A 567 13.50 -31.02 -5.85
C LEU A 567 13.55 -31.03 -4.33
N PRO A 568 13.32 -29.89 -3.66
CA PRO A 568 13.18 -29.88 -2.21
C PRO A 568 12.01 -30.79 -1.78
N MET A 569 12.18 -31.52 -0.67
CA MET A 569 11.10 -32.38 -0.15
C MET A 569 9.89 -31.56 0.29
N LEU A 570 10.13 -30.35 0.82
CA LEU A 570 9.12 -29.40 1.24
C LEU A 570 9.10 -28.23 0.28
N MET A 571 7.93 -28.00 -0.33
CA MET A 571 7.68 -26.76 -1.06
C MET A 571 7.23 -25.72 -0.03
N LEU A 572 8.05 -24.68 0.15
CA LEU A 572 7.65 -23.51 0.93
C LEU A 572 6.61 -22.77 0.09
N ASP A 573 5.35 -22.79 0.54
CA ASP A 573 4.22 -22.21 -0.18
C ASP A 573 4.41 -20.70 -0.32
N ALA A 574 4.81 -20.26 -1.52
CA ALA A 574 4.72 -18.87 -1.91
C ALA A 574 3.26 -18.65 -2.34
N SER A 575 2.56 -17.69 -1.72
CA SER A 575 1.25 -17.27 -2.21
C SER A 575 1.29 -17.18 -3.74
N ALA A 576 0.41 -17.90 -4.44
CA ALA A 576 0.51 -18.19 -5.88
C ALA A 576 0.78 -16.98 -6.79
N ASP A 577 0.49 -15.76 -6.31
CA ASP A 577 0.64 -14.51 -7.04
C ASP A 577 2.02 -13.83 -6.92
N ARG A 578 2.96 -14.35 -6.12
CA ARG A 578 4.28 -13.71 -5.93
C ARG A 578 5.42 -14.66 -6.25
N ALA A 579 6.22 -14.31 -7.25
CA ALA A 579 7.57 -14.85 -7.37
C ALA A 579 8.35 -14.40 -6.13
N THR A 580 8.64 -15.30 -5.20
CA THR A 580 9.37 -14.98 -3.96
C THR A 580 10.65 -15.81 -3.86
N ILE A 581 11.53 -15.43 -2.93
CA ILE A 581 12.73 -16.21 -2.54
C ILE A 581 12.39 -17.64 -2.03
N LEU A 582 11.11 -17.92 -1.77
CA LEU A 582 10.60 -19.22 -1.33
C LEU A 582 10.26 -20.16 -2.51
N GLY A 583 10.05 -19.60 -3.70
CA GLY A 583 9.68 -20.38 -4.89
C GLY A 583 10.73 -21.42 -5.28
N GLN A 584 10.32 -22.45 -6.02
CA GLN A 584 11.22 -23.49 -6.55
C GLN A 584 12.39 -22.88 -7.33
N GLY A 585 12.14 -21.78 -8.03
CA GLY A 585 13.17 -21.05 -8.76
C GLY A 585 14.36 -20.62 -7.93
N ALA A 586 14.10 -19.92 -6.82
CA ALA A 586 15.14 -19.47 -5.90
C ALA A 586 15.93 -20.65 -5.30
N TRP A 587 15.27 -21.79 -5.06
CA TRP A 587 15.94 -23.01 -4.64
C TRP A 587 16.92 -23.53 -5.68
N ILE A 588 16.51 -23.56 -6.95
CA ILE A 588 17.38 -24.06 -8.02
C ILE A 588 18.54 -23.10 -8.27
N LEU A 589 18.32 -21.78 -8.19
CA LEU A 589 19.41 -20.79 -8.23
C LEU A 589 20.43 -21.04 -7.12
N ALA A 590 19.96 -21.27 -5.89
CA ALA A 590 20.81 -21.59 -4.76
C ALA A 590 21.58 -22.91 -4.99
N ALA A 591 20.92 -23.95 -5.50
CA ALA A 591 21.55 -25.21 -5.83
C ALA A 591 22.66 -25.04 -6.87
N LEU A 592 22.39 -24.30 -7.96
CA LEU A 592 23.38 -24.03 -9.00
C LEU A 592 24.55 -23.23 -8.45
N SER A 593 24.30 -22.21 -7.65
CA SER A 593 25.35 -21.40 -7.01
C SER A 593 26.27 -22.23 -6.11
N LEU A 594 25.69 -23.04 -5.20
CA LEU A 594 26.45 -23.94 -4.32
C LEU A 594 27.25 -24.97 -5.14
N SER A 595 26.65 -25.51 -6.21
CA SER A 595 27.29 -26.48 -7.09
C SER A 595 28.51 -25.87 -7.81
N LEU A 596 28.42 -24.63 -8.28
CA LEU A 596 29.51 -23.89 -8.91
C LEU A 596 30.65 -23.64 -7.91
N ALA A 597 30.33 -23.24 -6.68
CA ALA A 597 31.32 -23.02 -5.62
C ALA A 597 32.07 -24.32 -5.24
N LEU A 598 31.37 -25.46 -5.23
CA LEU A 598 31.99 -26.78 -4.99
C LEU A 598 32.81 -27.30 -6.19
N SER A 599 32.49 -26.84 -7.40
CA SER A 599 33.10 -27.29 -8.66
C SER A 599 34.29 -26.45 -9.10
N LEU A 600 34.65 -25.41 -8.34
CA LEU A 600 35.88 -24.68 -8.58
C LEU A 600 37.06 -25.66 -8.48
N PRO A 601 37.96 -25.70 -9.48
CA PRO A 601 39.18 -26.47 -9.40
C PRO A 601 40.01 -25.80 -8.31
N LEU A 602 39.82 -26.27 -7.08
CA LEU A 602 40.70 -25.93 -5.99
C LEU A 602 42.10 -26.28 -6.50
N GLY A 603 42.94 -25.27 -6.71
CA GLY A 603 44.38 -25.43 -6.94
C GLY A 603 45.08 -25.99 -5.71
N LEU A 604 44.45 -26.95 -5.02
CA LEU A 604 45.03 -27.81 -4.01
C LEU A 604 45.80 -28.87 -4.79
N GLY A 605 47.11 -28.66 -4.88
CA GLY A 605 48.00 -29.44 -5.72
C GLY A 605 47.91 -30.95 -5.48
N ASP A 606 47.93 -31.70 -6.59
CA ASP A 606 48.57 -33.00 -6.87
C ASP A 606 48.53 -34.17 -5.85
N GLY A 607 47.84 -34.08 -4.71
CA GLY A 607 48.04 -35.04 -3.62
C GLY A 607 46.85 -35.91 -3.24
N ASP A 608 45.69 -35.31 -2.98
CA ASP A 608 44.53 -36.01 -2.42
C ASP A 608 43.35 -35.87 -3.37
N GLU A 609 43.28 -36.79 -4.34
CA GLU A 609 42.06 -37.12 -5.07
C GLU A 609 41.02 -37.63 -4.06
N HIS A 610 40.33 -36.72 -3.39
CA HIS A 610 38.98 -37.03 -2.96
C HIS A 610 38.11 -36.90 -4.22
N PRO A 611 37.67 -38.01 -4.85
CA PRO A 611 36.62 -37.92 -5.83
C PRO A 611 35.43 -37.35 -5.08
N VAL A 612 35.14 -36.06 -5.29
CA VAL A 612 33.78 -35.59 -5.12
C VAL A 612 33.03 -36.43 -6.15
N ASP A 613 32.37 -37.48 -5.65
CA ASP A 613 31.68 -38.44 -6.48
C ASP A 613 30.85 -37.64 -7.48
N THR A 614 31.19 -37.72 -8.76
CA THR A 614 30.54 -36.95 -9.83
C THR A 614 29.05 -37.24 -9.92
N SER A 615 28.56 -38.28 -9.21
CA SER A 615 27.13 -38.55 -8.96
C SER A 615 26.43 -37.49 -8.08
N VAL A 616 27.18 -36.70 -7.31
CA VAL A 616 26.70 -35.68 -6.36
C VAL A 616 26.30 -34.39 -7.07
N LEU A 617 26.77 -34.19 -8.31
CA LEU A 617 26.47 -33.04 -9.16
C LEU A 617 25.78 -33.53 -10.44
N PRO A 618 24.55 -34.08 -10.35
CA PRO A 618 23.85 -34.68 -11.50
C PRO A 618 23.78 -33.72 -12.71
N TRP A 619 23.71 -32.42 -12.44
CA TRP A 619 23.72 -31.35 -13.43
C TRP A 619 25.04 -31.23 -14.21
N LEU A 620 26.20 -31.36 -13.58
CA LEU A 620 27.48 -31.07 -14.24
C LEU A 620 28.03 -32.26 -15.04
N ASN A 621 27.39 -33.42 -14.93
CA ASN A 621 27.83 -34.66 -15.57
C ASN A 621 26.95 -35.08 -16.76
N THR A 622 25.85 -34.36 -17.02
CA THR A 622 25.05 -34.52 -18.24
C THR A 622 25.76 -33.82 -19.41
N SER A 623 25.44 -34.24 -20.64
CA SER A 623 25.91 -33.51 -21.82
C SER A 623 25.54 -32.03 -21.68
N SER A 624 26.36 -31.11 -22.21
CA SER A 624 26.12 -29.65 -22.10
C SER A 624 24.69 -29.27 -22.45
N ASP A 625 24.09 -29.95 -23.43
CA ASP A 625 22.76 -29.65 -23.96
C ASP A 625 21.61 -30.13 -23.06
N GLU A 626 21.83 -31.14 -22.22
CA GLU A 626 20.86 -31.60 -21.20
C GLU A 626 20.91 -30.71 -19.97
N LEU A 627 22.11 -30.38 -19.48
CA LEU A 627 22.30 -29.43 -18.40
C LEU A 627 21.67 -28.08 -18.75
N HIS A 628 21.93 -27.55 -19.96
CA HIS A 628 21.34 -26.28 -20.36
C HIS A 628 19.81 -26.35 -20.45
N ARG A 629 19.23 -27.48 -20.89
CA ARG A 629 17.77 -27.68 -20.90
C ARG A 629 17.18 -27.67 -19.49
N GLU A 630 17.83 -28.34 -18.54
CA GLU A 630 17.37 -28.39 -17.15
C GLU A 630 17.50 -27.04 -16.45
N ILE A 631 18.62 -26.32 -16.62
CA ILE A 631 18.77 -24.96 -16.09
C ILE A 631 17.71 -24.05 -16.75
N ALA A 632 17.51 -24.16 -18.06
CA ALA A 632 16.52 -23.36 -18.76
C ALA A 632 15.08 -23.66 -18.30
N ALA A 633 14.75 -24.93 -18.01
CA ALA A 633 13.47 -25.34 -17.46
C ALA A 633 13.29 -24.89 -16.00
N ALA A 634 14.34 -24.97 -15.19
CA ALA A 634 14.34 -24.45 -13.83
C ALA A 634 14.13 -22.93 -13.78
N VAL A 635 14.84 -22.21 -14.66
CA VAL A 635 14.66 -20.78 -14.92
C VAL A 635 13.30 -20.50 -15.55
N HIS A 636 12.66 -21.50 -16.18
CA HIS A 636 11.35 -21.37 -16.76
C HIS A 636 10.25 -21.20 -15.72
N ASP A 637 10.36 -21.98 -14.64
CA ASP A 637 9.39 -22.06 -13.55
C ASP A 637 9.49 -20.91 -12.56
N ILE A 638 10.43 -19.98 -12.74
CA ILE A 638 10.57 -18.81 -11.89
C ILE A 638 9.63 -17.75 -12.47
N PRO A 639 8.46 -17.49 -11.85
CA PRO A 639 7.46 -16.62 -12.45
C PRO A 639 8.10 -15.25 -12.69
N SER A 640 8.11 -14.80 -13.94
CA SER A 640 8.71 -13.54 -14.44
C SER A 640 9.63 -12.83 -13.44
N PHE A 641 10.92 -13.19 -13.40
CA PHE A 641 11.95 -12.46 -12.63
C PHE A 641 11.88 -10.94 -12.79
N GLU A 642 11.40 -10.50 -13.96
CA GLU A 642 11.05 -9.13 -14.32
C GLU A 642 10.18 -8.40 -13.27
N ARG A 643 9.45 -9.13 -12.41
CA ARG A 643 8.55 -8.58 -11.39
C ARG A 643 9.09 -8.61 -9.95
N ASN A 644 10.14 -9.38 -9.66
CA ASN A 644 10.75 -9.43 -8.33
C ASN A 644 12.21 -9.00 -8.41
N GLU A 645 12.47 -7.78 -7.99
CA GLU A 645 13.81 -7.15 -7.99
C GLU A 645 14.86 -8.00 -7.29
N ILE A 646 14.51 -8.64 -6.16
CA ILE A 646 15.44 -9.42 -5.35
C ILE A 646 15.81 -10.72 -6.07
N VAL A 647 14.83 -11.53 -6.46
CA VAL A 647 15.09 -12.82 -7.13
C VAL A 647 15.71 -12.59 -8.52
N GLY A 648 15.26 -11.56 -9.23
CA GLY A 648 15.87 -11.11 -10.49
C GLY A 648 17.34 -10.74 -10.30
N SER A 649 17.69 -10.12 -9.17
CA SER A 649 19.09 -9.76 -8.90
C SER A 649 20.01 -10.96 -8.77
N PHE A 650 19.59 -11.99 -8.04
CA PHE A 650 20.34 -13.24 -7.92
C PHE A 650 20.45 -13.97 -9.26
N ALA A 651 19.37 -13.97 -10.05
CA ALA A 651 19.30 -14.66 -11.33
C ALA A 651 20.34 -14.13 -12.33
N TYR A 652 20.46 -12.81 -12.49
CA TYR A 652 21.47 -12.26 -13.40
C TYR A 652 22.89 -12.46 -12.86
N ARG A 653 23.10 -12.44 -11.54
CA ARG A 653 24.43 -12.74 -10.96
C ARG A 653 24.84 -14.18 -11.23
N LEU A 654 23.89 -15.11 -11.18
CA LEU A 654 24.13 -16.47 -11.67
C LEU A 654 24.47 -16.46 -13.17
N GLY A 655 23.73 -15.70 -13.97
CA GLY A 655 24.04 -15.47 -15.40
C GLY A 655 25.48 -15.01 -15.62
N ALA A 656 25.96 -14.02 -14.86
CA ALA A 656 27.33 -13.53 -14.91
C ALA A 656 28.36 -14.64 -14.62
N LYS A 657 28.15 -15.43 -13.55
CA LYS A 657 29.02 -16.57 -13.20
C LYS A 657 28.99 -17.66 -14.29
N LEU A 658 27.83 -17.93 -14.87
CA LEU A 658 27.68 -18.87 -15.99
C LEU A 658 28.39 -18.36 -17.25
N LEU A 659 28.29 -17.06 -17.55
CA LEU A 659 28.99 -16.42 -18.66
C LEU A 659 30.51 -16.53 -18.51
N GLN A 660 31.03 -16.25 -17.32
CA GLN A 660 32.45 -16.37 -17.02
C GLN A 660 32.95 -17.82 -17.17
N ARG A 661 32.12 -18.81 -16.80
CA ARG A 661 32.50 -20.22 -16.78
C ARG A 661 32.35 -20.92 -18.13
N PHE A 662 31.26 -20.67 -18.83
CA PHE A 662 30.83 -21.43 -20.00
C PHE A 662 30.75 -20.58 -21.28
N GLY A 663 30.95 -19.26 -21.17
CA GLY A 663 30.66 -18.34 -22.27
C GLY A 663 29.16 -18.14 -22.49
N VAL A 664 28.81 -17.63 -23.67
CA VAL A 664 27.43 -17.30 -24.03
C VAL A 664 26.61 -18.57 -24.26
N LEU A 665 25.51 -18.74 -23.50
CA LEU A 665 24.64 -19.91 -23.54
C LEU A 665 23.50 -19.74 -24.56
N ARG A 666 23.80 -19.89 -25.86
CA ARG A 666 22.87 -19.60 -26.96
C ARG A 666 21.72 -20.59 -27.13
N PHE A 667 21.86 -21.83 -26.68
CA PHE A 667 20.86 -22.88 -26.92
C PHE A 667 19.51 -22.62 -26.23
N HIS A 668 19.47 -21.66 -25.29
CA HIS A 668 18.26 -21.28 -24.58
C HIS A 668 18.15 -19.76 -24.43
N ASP A 669 17.16 -19.16 -25.10
CA ASP A 669 16.85 -17.72 -25.04
C ASP A 669 16.81 -17.19 -23.60
N ARG A 670 16.26 -17.97 -22.65
CA ARG A 670 16.21 -17.58 -21.22
C ARG A 670 17.57 -17.59 -20.51
N LEU A 671 18.46 -18.51 -20.84
CA LEU A 671 19.81 -18.52 -20.25
C LEU A 671 20.66 -17.38 -20.80
N CYS A 672 20.55 -17.12 -22.10
CA CYS A 672 21.17 -15.95 -22.73
C CYS A 672 20.65 -14.66 -22.08
N LYS A 673 19.34 -14.56 -21.80
CA LYS A 673 18.75 -13.44 -21.06
C LYS A 673 19.34 -13.27 -19.66
N LEU A 674 19.56 -14.34 -18.88
CA LEU A 674 20.21 -14.22 -17.56
C LEU A 674 21.61 -13.59 -17.66
N GLN A 675 22.31 -13.82 -18.77
CA GLN A 675 23.63 -13.27 -19.07
C GLN A 675 23.57 -11.85 -19.67
N GLU A 676 22.38 -11.36 -20.02
CA GLU A 676 22.18 -10.12 -20.79
C GLU A 676 22.93 -8.91 -20.20
N PRO A 677 22.82 -8.58 -18.89
CA PRO A 677 23.52 -7.42 -18.35
C PRO A 677 25.04 -7.48 -18.57
N ASP A 678 25.68 -8.62 -18.26
CA ASP A 678 27.13 -8.77 -18.40
C ASP A 678 27.58 -8.91 -19.86
N ILE A 679 26.76 -9.49 -20.73
CA ILE A 679 27.00 -9.52 -22.18
C ILE A 679 26.94 -8.09 -22.75
N VAL A 680 25.93 -7.29 -22.37
CA VAL A 680 25.79 -5.89 -22.83
C VAL A 680 26.99 -5.07 -22.40
N VAL A 681 27.42 -5.21 -21.14
CA VAL A 681 28.63 -4.51 -20.65
C VAL A 681 29.87 -4.98 -21.41
N GLY A 682 30.08 -6.29 -21.59
CA GLY A 682 31.22 -6.81 -22.36
C GLY A 682 31.23 -6.31 -23.81
N LEU A 683 30.08 -6.33 -24.48
CA LEU A 683 29.93 -5.80 -25.85
C LEU A 683 30.27 -4.30 -25.92
N SER A 684 29.87 -3.51 -24.92
CA SER A 684 30.19 -2.08 -24.87
C SER A 684 31.68 -1.80 -24.69
N GLN A 685 32.41 -2.74 -24.06
CA GLN A 685 33.86 -2.69 -23.88
C GLN A 685 34.64 -3.29 -25.07
N GLY A 686 33.92 -3.78 -26.09
CA GLY A 686 34.52 -4.35 -27.30
C GLY A 686 34.80 -5.85 -27.23
N ASP A 687 34.26 -6.58 -26.24
CA ASP A 687 34.40 -8.04 -26.22
C ASP A 687 33.66 -8.66 -27.40
N PRO A 688 34.36 -9.45 -28.24
CA PRO A 688 33.77 -10.08 -29.41
C PRO A 688 33.00 -11.33 -28.98
N HIS A 689 31.91 -11.15 -28.23
CA HIS A 689 30.91 -12.20 -28.14
C HIS A 689 30.36 -12.44 -29.56
N ASP A 690 30.47 -13.68 -30.03
CA ASP A 690 30.06 -14.10 -31.39
C ASP A 690 28.52 -14.14 -31.52
N LEU A 691 27.86 -13.01 -31.24
CA LEU A 691 26.40 -12.89 -31.31
C LEU A 691 25.96 -12.50 -32.71
N HIS A 692 24.93 -13.18 -33.21
CA HIS A 692 24.22 -12.75 -34.41
C HIS A 692 23.64 -11.35 -34.19
N HIS A 693 23.51 -10.60 -35.28
CA HIS A 693 23.01 -9.23 -35.25
C HIS A 693 21.63 -9.10 -34.58
N ASN A 694 20.73 -10.06 -34.82
CA ASN A 694 19.40 -10.10 -34.19
C ASN A 694 19.46 -10.38 -32.68
N GLU A 695 20.47 -11.14 -32.21
CA GLU A 695 20.65 -11.39 -30.77
C GLU A 695 21.13 -10.13 -30.07
N LYS A 696 22.08 -9.38 -30.68
CA LYS A 696 22.50 -8.06 -30.18
C LYS A 696 21.31 -7.12 -30.02
N LEU A 697 20.39 -7.12 -30.99
CA LEU A 697 19.15 -6.33 -30.91
C LEU A 697 18.22 -6.72 -29.77
N LEU A 698 18.08 -8.01 -29.49
CA LEU A 698 17.25 -8.50 -28.40
C LEU A 698 17.84 -8.10 -27.03
N LEU A 699 19.16 -8.11 -26.90
CA LEU A 699 19.88 -7.67 -25.70
C LEU A 699 19.77 -6.15 -25.46
N LEU A 700 19.61 -5.35 -26.52
CA LEU A 700 19.37 -3.91 -26.40
C LEU A 700 17.97 -3.58 -25.87
N ARG A 701 17.09 -4.58 -25.69
CA ARG A 701 15.78 -4.31 -25.09
C ARG A 701 15.89 -3.97 -23.61
N LEU A 702 16.97 -4.34 -22.91
CA LEU A 702 17.14 -4.09 -21.47
C LEU A 702 15.92 -4.55 -20.63
N THR A 703 15.09 -5.43 -21.18
CA THR A 703 13.72 -5.67 -20.71
C THR A 703 13.70 -6.61 -19.53
N THR A 704 14.68 -7.52 -19.41
CA THR A 704 14.51 -8.68 -18.51
C THR A 704 14.89 -8.38 -17.06
N PHE A 705 15.81 -7.46 -16.78
CA PHE A 705 16.27 -7.18 -15.42
C PHE A 705 16.35 -5.69 -15.03
N GLY A 706 15.99 -4.78 -15.94
CA GLY A 706 15.99 -3.35 -15.69
C GLY A 706 17.38 -2.73 -15.48
N LEU A 707 17.40 -1.44 -15.13
CA LEU A 707 18.63 -0.64 -15.05
C LEU A 707 19.55 -1.06 -13.89
N ALA A 708 18.99 -1.47 -12.75
CA ALA A 708 19.75 -1.87 -11.57
C ALA A 708 20.66 -3.09 -11.85
N ALA A 709 20.20 -4.04 -12.65
CA ALA A 709 21.02 -5.19 -13.05
C ALA A 709 22.18 -4.81 -13.96
N LEU A 710 21.93 -3.90 -14.92
CA LEU A 710 22.97 -3.36 -15.79
C LEU A 710 24.00 -2.57 -14.99
N GLU A 711 23.57 -1.74 -14.03
CA GLU A 711 24.45 -1.02 -13.11
C GLU A 711 25.29 -1.99 -12.26
N GLY A 712 24.68 -3.07 -11.76
CA GLY A 712 25.40 -4.14 -11.07
C GLY A 712 26.48 -4.79 -11.95
N ALA A 713 26.18 -5.06 -13.23
CA ALA A 713 27.16 -5.59 -14.18
C ALA A 713 28.29 -4.58 -14.47
N CYS A 714 27.96 -3.29 -14.63
CA CYS A 714 28.94 -2.23 -14.81
C CYS A 714 29.91 -2.15 -13.63
N ASN A 715 29.39 -2.20 -12.40
CA ASN A 715 30.18 -2.18 -11.18
C ASN A 715 31.14 -3.38 -11.08
N ARG A 716 30.69 -4.59 -11.45
CA ARG A 716 31.54 -5.79 -11.46
C ARG A 716 32.67 -5.70 -12.49
N GLN A 717 32.39 -5.13 -13.66
CA GLN A 717 33.37 -5.02 -14.75
C GLN A 717 34.15 -3.70 -14.72
N GLY A 718 33.90 -2.83 -13.75
CA GLY A 718 34.64 -1.58 -13.56
C GLY A 718 34.41 -0.52 -14.64
N CYS A 719 33.20 -0.42 -15.19
CA CYS A 719 32.85 0.62 -16.18
C CYS A 719 31.72 1.55 -15.70
N ALA A 720 31.62 2.72 -16.31
CA ALA A 720 30.56 3.67 -16.01
C ALA A 720 29.26 3.28 -16.72
N LEU A 721 28.15 3.28 -15.98
CA LEU A 721 26.82 2.97 -16.53
C LEU A 721 26.45 3.90 -17.70
N ASP A 722 26.80 5.19 -17.62
CA ASP A 722 26.51 6.18 -18.66
C ASP A 722 27.18 5.84 -19.99
N ASP A 723 28.40 5.29 -19.96
CA ASP A 723 29.12 4.86 -21.17
C ASP A 723 28.44 3.65 -21.81
N VAL A 724 27.98 2.69 -21.00
CA VAL A 724 27.26 1.49 -21.46
C VAL A 724 25.90 1.87 -22.04
N LEU A 725 25.17 2.79 -21.40
CA LEU A 725 23.90 3.30 -21.91
C LEU A 725 24.08 4.08 -23.21
N ALA A 726 25.12 4.93 -23.32
CA ALA A 726 25.45 5.64 -24.55
C ALA A 726 25.77 4.64 -25.67
N TRP A 727 26.50 3.57 -25.37
CA TRP A 727 26.75 2.48 -26.31
C TRP A 727 25.45 1.76 -26.72
N CYS A 728 24.52 1.52 -25.78
CA CYS A 728 23.20 0.93 -26.10
C CYS A 728 22.41 1.82 -27.08
N TRP A 729 22.40 3.13 -26.85
CA TRP A 729 21.76 4.11 -27.74
C TRP A 729 22.38 4.15 -29.13
N GLN A 730 23.72 4.18 -29.22
CA GLN A 730 24.45 4.11 -30.48
C GLN A 730 24.16 2.79 -31.19
N THR A 731 24.29 1.66 -30.52
CA THR A 731 24.07 0.36 -31.15
C THR A 731 22.63 0.23 -31.66
N TRP A 732 21.66 0.79 -30.93
CA TRP A 732 20.30 0.84 -31.42
C TRP A 732 20.13 1.72 -32.68
N SER A 733 20.63 2.96 -32.67
CA SER A 733 20.45 3.92 -33.77
C SER A 733 20.97 3.37 -35.10
N TRP A 734 22.03 2.56 -35.04
CA TRP A 734 22.67 1.93 -36.19
C TRP A 734 21.81 0.86 -36.88
N VAL A 735 20.92 0.17 -36.15
CA VAL A 735 20.34 -1.09 -36.65
C VAL A 735 19.12 -0.89 -37.57
N ARG A 736 18.51 0.30 -37.63
CA ARG A 736 17.50 0.74 -38.64
C ARG A 736 16.25 -0.13 -38.87
N MET A 737 16.13 -1.33 -38.30
CA MET A 737 15.14 -2.33 -38.71
C MET A 737 13.85 -2.34 -37.88
N TYR A 738 13.82 -1.77 -36.68
CA TYR A 738 12.63 -1.78 -35.82
C TYR A 738 12.46 -0.50 -34.99
N SER A 739 11.20 -0.13 -34.74
CA SER A 739 10.77 1.15 -34.17
C SER A 739 10.88 1.32 -32.65
N TYR A 740 11.41 0.37 -31.86
CA TYR A 740 11.17 0.39 -30.41
C TYR A 740 12.35 -0.01 -29.52
N PRO A 741 13.13 0.98 -29.07
CA PRO A 741 13.63 1.02 -27.69
C PRO A 741 13.05 2.11 -26.78
N PRO A 742 12.53 3.27 -27.22
CA PRO A 742 12.15 4.31 -26.25
C PRO A 742 10.96 3.89 -25.37
N TYR A 743 10.04 3.09 -25.91
CA TYR A 743 8.84 2.64 -25.18
C TYR A 743 9.04 1.34 -24.43
N THR A 744 9.92 0.48 -24.91
CA THR A 744 10.20 -0.83 -24.31
C THR A 744 11.14 -0.74 -23.13
N TRP A 745 11.94 0.32 -23.02
CA TRP A 745 12.74 0.63 -21.83
C TRP A 745 11.93 1.26 -20.69
N GLY A 746 10.70 1.69 -20.98
CA GLY A 746 9.78 2.26 -20.01
C GLY A 746 8.82 1.24 -19.39
N PRO A 747 8.16 1.60 -18.28
CA PRO A 747 7.30 0.69 -17.52
C PRO A 747 6.09 0.15 -18.30
N ASP A 748 5.63 0.88 -19.33
CA ASP A 748 4.46 0.49 -20.14
C ASP A 748 4.83 -0.40 -21.34
N GLY A 749 6.12 -0.73 -21.53
CA GLY A 749 6.61 -1.59 -22.62
C GLY A 749 6.12 -3.05 -22.54
N GLY A 750 5.24 -3.36 -21.58
CA GLY A 750 4.63 -4.68 -21.38
C GLY A 750 5.45 -5.63 -20.48
N TRP A 751 6.69 -5.28 -20.12
CA TRP A 751 7.64 -6.27 -19.58
C TRP A 751 8.58 -5.77 -18.46
N GLY A 752 8.34 -4.61 -17.82
CA GLY A 752 9.18 -4.20 -16.67
C GLY A 752 8.58 -3.10 -15.79
N GLN A 753 8.87 -3.13 -14.48
CA GLN A 753 8.44 -2.13 -13.48
C GLN A 753 9.50 -1.01 -13.29
N GLY A 754 10.10 -0.49 -14.37
CA GLY A 754 11.11 0.56 -14.25
C GLY A 754 10.54 1.82 -13.59
N SER A 755 11.28 2.41 -12.63
CA SER A 755 10.87 3.66 -12.00
C SER A 755 10.96 4.83 -13.00
N ALA A 756 10.24 5.92 -12.74
CA ALA A 756 10.37 7.14 -13.55
C ALA A 756 11.83 7.68 -13.52
N ASP A 757 12.56 7.44 -12.43
CA ASP A 757 13.95 7.82 -12.27
C ASP A 757 14.89 6.98 -13.13
N ASP A 758 14.67 5.67 -13.23
CA ASP A 758 15.44 4.79 -14.13
C ASP A 758 15.28 5.22 -15.58
N LEU A 759 14.04 5.53 -15.97
CA LEU A 759 13.76 6.02 -17.30
C LEU A 759 14.46 7.37 -17.53
N ALA A 760 14.42 8.29 -16.57
CA ALA A 760 15.15 9.54 -16.67
C ALA A 760 16.67 9.33 -16.83
N ARG A 761 17.27 8.37 -16.12
CA ARG A 761 18.70 8.02 -16.27
C ARG A 761 19.01 7.49 -17.67
N ILE A 762 18.21 6.54 -18.17
CA ILE A 762 18.38 5.96 -19.52
C ILE A 762 18.33 7.05 -20.60
N TRP A 763 17.37 7.98 -20.51
CA TRP A 763 17.22 9.07 -21.48
C TRP A 763 18.30 10.14 -21.36
N ARG A 764 18.85 10.40 -20.16
CA ARG A 764 19.97 11.32 -19.99
C ARG A 764 21.25 10.83 -20.67
N ALA A 765 21.44 9.52 -20.74
CA ALA A 765 22.59 8.92 -21.43
C ALA A 765 22.44 8.87 -22.96
N ALA A 766 21.29 9.26 -23.51
CA ALA A 766 21.06 9.31 -24.95
C ALA A 766 21.89 10.41 -25.61
N PRO A 767 22.80 10.07 -26.54
CA PRO A 767 23.49 11.09 -27.31
C PRO A 767 22.48 11.78 -28.24
N ALA A 768 22.39 13.11 -28.18
CA ALA A 768 21.42 13.87 -28.97
C ALA A 768 21.59 13.67 -30.48
N ASP A 769 22.83 13.45 -30.95
CA ASP A 769 23.17 13.21 -32.35
C ASP A 769 22.77 11.81 -32.85
N GLU A 770 22.54 10.86 -31.94
CA GLU A 770 22.13 9.49 -32.27
C GLU A 770 20.60 9.35 -32.45
N LEU A 771 19.84 10.34 -31.98
CA LEU A 771 18.42 10.44 -32.27
C LEU A 771 18.19 10.99 -33.67
N GLN A 772 17.85 10.09 -34.59
CA GLN A 772 17.59 10.44 -35.99
C GLN A 772 16.32 11.29 -36.15
N ASP A 773 16.20 11.97 -37.29
CA ASP A 773 15.08 12.86 -37.57
C ASP A 773 13.75 12.08 -37.54
N GLU A 774 13.75 10.84 -38.03
CA GLU A 774 12.60 9.93 -38.03
C GLU A 774 12.10 9.58 -36.62
N PHE A 775 12.98 9.63 -35.60
CA PHE A 775 12.56 9.40 -34.21
C PHE A 775 11.67 10.54 -33.72
N PHE A 776 12.06 11.79 -33.99
CA PHE A 776 11.30 12.99 -33.64
C PHE A 776 10.10 13.26 -34.57
N GLU A 777 10.04 12.57 -35.71
CA GLU A 777 8.88 12.56 -36.60
C GLU A 777 7.78 11.60 -36.16
N ARG A 778 8.09 10.64 -35.30
CA ARG A 778 7.12 9.72 -34.71
C ARG A 778 6.49 10.34 -33.47
N GLU A 779 5.27 9.88 -33.16
CA GLU A 779 4.55 10.25 -31.95
C GLU A 779 5.32 9.77 -30.71
N ILE A 780 5.90 10.72 -29.96
CA ILE A 780 6.53 10.51 -28.65
C ILE A 780 5.43 10.63 -27.58
N PRO A 781 5.10 9.55 -26.85
CA PRO A 781 4.13 9.55 -25.78
C PRO A 781 4.43 10.62 -24.75
N ARG A 782 3.37 11.27 -24.25
CA ARG A 782 3.44 12.46 -23.40
C ARG A 782 4.41 12.34 -22.21
N LYS A 783 4.57 11.14 -21.67
CA LYS A 783 5.41 10.83 -20.51
C LYS A 783 6.93 10.90 -20.77
N PHE A 784 7.39 10.90 -22.03
CA PHE A 784 8.83 10.92 -22.35
C PHE A 784 9.38 12.33 -22.57
N TRP A 785 8.54 13.30 -22.92
CA TRP A 785 8.97 14.69 -23.09
C TRP A 785 9.70 15.27 -21.86
N PRO A 786 9.25 15.04 -20.61
CA PRO A 786 9.99 15.50 -19.43
C PRO A 786 11.40 14.92 -19.29
N LEU A 787 11.75 13.86 -20.04
CA LEU A 787 12.99 13.11 -19.90
C LEU A 787 14.06 13.52 -20.91
N LEU A 788 13.70 14.32 -21.91
CA LEU A 788 14.65 14.80 -22.92
C LEU A 788 15.66 15.76 -22.31
N THR A 789 16.93 15.59 -22.66
CA THR A 789 18.01 16.50 -22.25
C THR A 789 17.95 17.81 -23.04
N PRO A 790 18.58 18.91 -22.56
CA PRO A 790 18.65 20.16 -23.33
C PRO A 790 19.23 20.00 -24.74
N ALA A 791 20.17 19.07 -24.94
CA ALA A 791 20.73 18.79 -26.27
C ALA A 791 19.70 18.11 -27.19
N MET A 792 18.93 17.17 -26.66
CA MET A 792 17.83 16.52 -27.40
C MET A 792 16.72 17.51 -27.74
N TRP A 793 16.39 18.43 -26.83
CA TRP A 793 15.44 19.51 -27.10
C TRP A 793 15.89 20.43 -28.23
N LYS A 794 17.17 20.86 -28.22
CA LYS A 794 17.74 21.65 -29.33
C LYS A 794 17.63 20.91 -30.65
N ARG A 795 18.01 19.63 -30.67
CA ARG A 795 17.89 18.78 -31.87
C ARG A 795 16.44 18.66 -32.35
N TRP A 796 15.49 18.48 -31.43
CA TRP A 796 14.07 18.43 -31.77
C TRP A 796 13.58 19.73 -32.40
N ILE A 797 13.95 20.90 -31.85
CA ILE A 797 13.60 22.22 -32.43
C ILE A 797 14.22 22.39 -33.82
N ASP A 798 15.48 21.97 -34.01
CA ASP A 798 16.16 22.03 -35.30
C ASP A 798 15.46 21.18 -36.38
N ILE A 799 14.86 20.06 -35.98
CA ILE A 799 14.07 19.20 -36.88
C ILE A 799 12.68 19.81 -37.11
N TRP A 800 12.01 20.22 -36.03
CA TRP A 800 10.68 20.78 -36.04
C TRP A 800 10.60 22.05 -36.90
N SER A 801 11.59 22.94 -36.79
CA SER A 801 11.70 24.18 -37.58
C SER A 801 11.88 23.96 -39.08
N LYS A 802 12.33 22.77 -39.51
CA LYS A 802 12.52 22.42 -40.92
C LYS A 802 11.30 21.78 -41.57
N LYS A 803 10.27 21.42 -40.79
CA LYS A 803 9.06 20.77 -41.32
C LYS A 803 8.21 21.79 -42.08
N GLU A 804 7.76 21.43 -43.28
CA GLU A 804 6.83 22.25 -44.08
C GLU A 804 5.47 22.43 -43.37
N HIS A 805 5.11 21.48 -42.50
CA HIS A 805 3.91 21.52 -41.65
C HIS A 805 4.28 21.10 -40.21
N PRO A 806 4.77 22.01 -39.37
CA PRO A 806 5.19 21.71 -37.99
C PRO A 806 4.04 21.31 -37.05
N TRP A 807 2.78 21.39 -37.49
CA TRP A 807 1.59 21.28 -36.65
C TRP A 807 1.05 19.85 -36.60
N GLY A 808 1.44 19.10 -35.55
CA GLY A 808 0.83 17.84 -35.15
C GLY A 808 0.48 17.85 -33.66
N GLY A 809 -0.44 16.98 -33.21
CA GLY A 809 -0.87 16.91 -31.81
C GLY A 809 0.26 16.69 -30.79
N ASP A 810 1.40 16.18 -31.25
CA ASP A 810 2.59 15.94 -30.43
C ASP A 810 3.36 17.22 -30.08
N ALA A 811 3.30 18.23 -30.94
CA ALA A 811 4.00 19.50 -30.68
C ALA A 811 3.41 20.21 -29.45
N GLU A 812 2.09 20.11 -29.23
CA GLU A 812 1.45 20.64 -28.01
C GLU A 812 2.02 19.97 -26.75
N ALA A 813 2.15 18.64 -26.77
CA ALA A 813 2.74 17.90 -25.66
C ALA A 813 4.21 18.28 -25.45
N ALA A 814 4.99 18.42 -26.52
CA ALA A 814 6.38 18.83 -26.45
C ALA A 814 6.54 20.22 -25.82
N PHE A 815 5.75 21.20 -26.27
CA PHE A 815 5.78 22.57 -25.74
C PHE A 815 5.24 22.70 -24.31
N ALA A 816 4.58 21.68 -23.77
CA ALA A 816 4.24 21.61 -22.35
C ALA A 816 5.46 21.28 -21.44
N TYR A 817 6.54 20.73 -22.00
CA TYR A 817 7.71 20.26 -21.23
C TYR A 817 9.06 20.82 -21.67
N ILE A 818 9.14 21.42 -22.86
CA ILE A 818 10.35 22.09 -23.38
C ILE A 818 10.92 23.10 -22.34
N PRO A 819 12.25 23.18 -22.17
CA PRO A 819 12.90 24.21 -21.36
C PRO A 819 12.49 25.63 -21.79
N GLU A 820 12.29 26.51 -20.83
CA GLU A 820 11.71 27.84 -21.04
C GLU A 820 12.57 28.71 -21.98
N ASP A 821 13.89 28.65 -21.83
CA ASP A 821 14.86 29.36 -22.68
C ASP A 821 14.76 28.92 -24.15
N LEU A 822 14.59 27.62 -24.39
CA LEU A 822 14.42 27.06 -25.72
C LEU A 822 13.03 27.35 -26.30
N ALA A 823 11.99 27.37 -25.47
CA ALA A 823 10.65 27.76 -25.88
C ALA A 823 10.61 29.22 -26.33
N LEU A 824 11.21 30.11 -25.53
CA LEU A 824 11.32 31.54 -25.84
C LEU A 824 12.17 31.77 -27.09
N ALA A 825 13.27 31.02 -27.26
CA ALA A 825 14.05 31.06 -28.49
C ALA A 825 13.22 30.64 -29.71
N ALA A 826 12.45 29.55 -29.62
CA ALA A 826 11.60 29.10 -30.72
C ALA A 826 10.50 30.12 -31.09
N VAL A 827 9.93 30.81 -30.11
CA VAL A 827 8.99 31.93 -30.34
C VAL A 827 9.71 33.12 -30.97
N ARG A 828 10.87 33.51 -30.41
CA ARG A 828 11.70 34.61 -30.90
C ARG A 828 12.13 34.39 -32.35
N ASP A 829 12.48 33.17 -32.71
CA ASP A 829 12.94 32.80 -34.06
C ASP A 829 11.77 32.62 -35.05
N GLY A 830 10.52 32.73 -34.58
CA GLY A 830 9.33 32.66 -35.41
C GLY A 830 8.92 31.25 -35.80
N PHE A 831 9.43 30.23 -35.12
CA PHE A 831 9.02 28.84 -35.34
C PHE A 831 7.60 28.58 -34.81
N VAL A 832 7.18 29.29 -33.75
CA VAL A 832 5.80 29.28 -33.23
C VAL A 832 4.98 30.37 -33.91
N ASP A 833 4.43 30.06 -35.09
CA ASP A 833 3.69 31.03 -35.92
C ASP A 833 2.21 31.19 -35.52
N GLY A 834 1.47 32.06 -36.22
CA GLY A 834 0.05 32.32 -36.00
C GLY A 834 -0.87 31.10 -35.97
N PHE A 835 -0.52 29.95 -36.57
CA PHE A 835 -1.35 28.74 -36.56
C PHE A 835 -1.14 27.87 -35.30
N CYS A 836 -0.08 28.13 -34.53
CA CYS A 836 0.25 27.44 -33.26
C CYS A 836 -0.63 27.86 -32.06
N HIS A 837 -1.95 27.93 -32.21
CA HIS A 837 -2.84 28.47 -31.18
C HIS A 837 -2.72 27.73 -29.83
N GLU A 838 -2.70 26.40 -29.85
CA GLU A 838 -2.62 25.58 -28.63
C GLU A 838 -1.24 25.67 -27.96
N ILE A 839 -0.16 25.69 -28.74
CA ILE A 839 1.20 25.88 -28.20
C ILE A 839 1.31 27.25 -27.51
N ARG A 840 0.82 28.33 -28.14
CA ARG A 840 0.84 29.66 -27.51
C ARG A 840 0.01 29.68 -26.23
N ARG A 841 -1.15 29.02 -26.22
CA ARG A 841 -1.96 28.87 -25.00
C ARG A 841 -1.19 28.16 -23.89
N ILE A 842 -0.48 27.08 -24.20
CA ILE A 842 0.37 26.34 -23.25
C ILE A 842 1.50 27.24 -22.73
N LEU A 843 2.18 28.00 -23.59
CA LEU A 843 3.27 28.89 -23.19
C LEU A 843 2.78 30.04 -22.31
N TRP A 844 1.63 30.65 -22.61
CA TRP A 844 1.01 31.67 -21.74
C TRP A 844 0.60 31.13 -20.37
N GLN A 845 0.29 29.84 -20.26
CA GLN A 845 0.04 29.19 -18.96
C GLN A 845 1.31 28.90 -18.18
N ARG A 846 2.43 28.61 -18.88
CA ARG A 846 3.71 28.23 -18.27
C ARG A 846 4.60 29.41 -17.90
N ILE A 847 4.78 30.35 -18.82
CA ILE A 847 5.79 31.43 -18.76
C ILE A 847 5.22 32.81 -19.17
N PRO A 848 4.13 33.28 -18.54
CA PRO A 848 3.46 34.52 -18.94
C PRO A 848 4.36 35.77 -18.84
N ASP A 849 5.16 35.89 -17.78
CA ASP A 849 6.00 37.06 -17.55
C ASP A 849 7.16 37.15 -18.56
N ASP A 850 7.79 36.02 -18.89
CA ASP A 850 8.86 35.97 -19.89
C ASP A 850 8.33 36.22 -21.31
N LEU A 851 7.09 35.80 -21.60
CA LEU A 851 6.43 36.15 -22.86
C LEU A 851 6.13 37.64 -22.95
N LEU A 852 5.71 38.30 -21.88
CA LEU A 852 5.53 39.75 -21.84
C LEU A 852 6.87 40.48 -22.07
N ALA A 853 7.94 40.00 -21.45
CA ALA A 853 9.29 40.53 -21.68
C ALA A 853 9.75 40.32 -23.13
N LEU A 854 9.47 39.15 -23.72
CA LEU A 854 9.79 38.87 -25.13
C LEU A 854 8.98 39.75 -26.08
N ILE A 855 7.71 40.02 -25.77
CA ILE A 855 6.88 40.96 -26.55
C ILE A 855 7.51 42.36 -26.53
N ASP A 856 7.97 42.84 -25.38
CA ASP A 856 8.68 44.12 -25.30
C ASP A 856 9.99 44.09 -26.10
N GLU A 857 10.77 43.01 -26.01
CA GLU A 857 12.00 42.81 -26.78
C GLU A 857 11.73 42.90 -28.30
N LEU A 858 10.70 42.19 -28.77
CA LEU A 858 10.28 42.21 -30.18
C LEU A 858 9.72 43.58 -30.59
N ALA A 859 9.03 44.28 -29.68
CA ALA A 859 8.54 45.63 -29.92
C ALA A 859 9.69 46.64 -30.12
N HIS A 860 10.80 46.49 -29.42
CA HIS A 860 12.01 47.32 -29.61
C HIS A 860 12.80 46.97 -30.89
N THR A 861 12.60 45.77 -31.43
CA THR A 861 13.36 45.30 -32.59
C THR A 861 12.67 45.74 -33.87
N ALA A 862 13.38 46.46 -34.74
CA ALA A 862 12.83 46.84 -36.05
C ALA A 862 12.54 45.56 -36.87
N PRO A 863 11.38 45.45 -37.53
CA PRO A 863 11.04 44.28 -38.32
C PRO A 863 12.09 44.10 -39.42
N ALA A 864 12.59 42.87 -39.59
CA ALA A 864 13.53 42.58 -40.65
C ALA A 864 12.88 42.91 -42.01
N PRO A 865 13.56 43.63 -42.92
CA PRO A 865 13.02 43.92 -44.25
C PRO A 865 12.85 42.59 -44.99
N CYS A 866 11.60 42.18 -45.18
CA CYS A 866 11.22 41.03 -45.97
C CYS A 866 10.90 41.49 -47.41
N ASP A 867 11.33 40.74 -48.41
CA ASP A 867 11.30 41.21 -49.80
C ASP A 867 9.89 41.14 -50.45
N SER A 868 8.87 40.62 -49.75
CA SER A 868 7.61 40.20 -50.38
C SER A 868 6.32 40.93 -49.97
N ALA A 869 6.33 41.95 -49.11
CA ALA A 869 5.13 42.78 -48.86
C ALA A 869 5.43 44.12 -48.16
N PRO A 870 4.86 45.26 -48.60
CA PRO A 870 5.15 46.60 -48.06
C PRO A 870 4.47 46.94 -46.72
N GLN A 871 3.97 45.95 -45.97
CA GLN A 871 3.41 46.15 -44.62
C GLN A 871 3.99 45.06 -43.71
N GLN A 872 5.11 45.34 -43.07
CA GLN A 872 5.82 44.36 -42.24
C GLN A 872 5.73 44.72 -40.78
N THR A 873 4.59 44.39 -40.21
CA THR A 873 4.53 44.05 -38.79
C THR A 873 5.37 42.80 -38.58
N ASP A 874 6.19 42.80 -37.53
CA ASP A 874 6.77 41.55 -37.04
C ASP A 874 5.64 40.60 -36.65
N ARG A 875 5.37 39.59 -37.50
CA ARG A 875 4.26 38.64 -37.28
C ARG A 875 4.39 37.92 -35.95
N ARG A 876 5.60 37.75 -35.42
CA ARG A 876 5.84 37.12 -34.12
C ARG A 876 5.19 37.92 -32.99
N LEU A 877 5.41 39.24 -32.99
CA LEU A 877 4.83 40.17 -32.02
C LEU A 877 3.29 40.17 -32.11
N LEU A 878 2.77 40.20 -33.34
CA LEU A 878 1.33 40.12 -33.61
C LEU A 878 0.72 38.84 -33.05
N ASP A 879 1.30 37.69 -33.38
CA ASP A 879 0.75 36.38 -33.06
C ASP A 879 0.71 36.12 -31.55
N LEU A 880 1.71 36.61 -30.82
CA LEU A 880 1.76 36.58 -29.35
C LEU A 880 0.71 37.48 -28.71
N ALA A 881 0.61 38.73 -29.18
CA ALA A 881 -0.36 39.68 -28.66
C ALA A 881 -1.80 39.20 -28.87
N TYR A 882 -2.09 38.61 -30.04
CA TYR A 882 -3.42 38.10 -30.38
C TYR A 882 -3.83 36.83 -29.63
N SER A 883 -2.86 36.12 -29.02
CA SER A 883 -3.11 34.91 -28.22
C SER A 883 -3.05 35.13 -26.71
N VAL A 884 -2.91 36.37 -26.24
CA VAL A 884 -2.87 36.67 -24.81
C VAL A 884 -4.17 36.23 -24.11
N PRO A 885 -4.11 35.46 -23.01
CA PRO A 885 -5.28 35.17 -22.18
C PRO A 885 -5.84 36.44 -21.55
N ASP A 886 -7.14 36.44 -21.27
CA ASP A 886 -7.84 37.64 -20.80
C ASP A 886 -7.30 38.13 -19.44
N GLU A 887 -6.80 37.24 -18.57
CA GLU A 887 -6.17 37.62 -17.31
C GLU A 887 -4.88 38.47 -17.48
N TYR A 888 -4.15 38.30 -18.58
CA TYR A 888 -2.89 39.03 -18.86
C TYR A 888 -3.10 40.23 -19.80
N ALA A 889 -4.29 40.38 -20.39
CA ALA A 889 -4.59 41.46 -21.32
C ALA A 889 -4.33 42.86 -20.72
N ARG A 890 -4.63 43.06 -19.42
CA ARG A 890 -4.38 44.33 -18.74
C ARG A 890 -2.89 44.70 -18.72
N GLN A 891 -2.02 43.74 -18.38
CA GLN A 891 -0.59 43.98 -18.32
C GLN A 891 -0.09 44.36 -19.71
N LEU A 892 -0.46 43.60 -20.74
CA LEU A 892 -0.08 43.90 -22.12
C LEU A 892 -0.59 45.27 -22.61
N ILE A 893 -1.76 45.74 -22.13
CA ILE A 893 -2.26 47.12 -22.38
C ILE A 893 -1.36 48.17 -21.70
N GLU A 894 -0.82 47.89 -20.52
CA GLU A 894 0.13 48.77 -19.83
C GLU A 894 1.44 48.87 -20.63
N HIS A 895 1.94 47.76 -21.17
CA HIS A 895 3.08 47.75 -22.11
C HIS A 895 2.77 48.55 -23.39
N ALA A 896 1.60 48.33 -24.01
CA ALA A 896 1.15 49.10 -25.16
C ALA A 896 1.05 50.61 -24.89
N THR A 897 0.70 51.00 -23.66
CA THR A 897 0.70 52.40 -23.24
C THR A 897 2.12 52.99 -23.29
N CYS A 898 3.12 52.23 -22.87
CA CYS A 898 4.52 52.64 -22.95
C CYS A 898 4.99 52.77 -24.41
N TRP A 899 4.64 51.80 -25.26
CA TRP A 899 4.98 51.82 -26.69
C TRP A 899 4.42 53.07 -27.38
N CYS A 900 3.15 53.39 -27.13
CA CYS A 900 2.49 54.56 -27.67
C CYS A 900 3.08 55.90 -27.20
N ARG A 901 3.74 55.95 -26.03
CA ARG A 901 4.35 57.19 -25.52
C ARG A 901 5.68 57.52 -26.17
N VAL A 902 6.41 56.50 -26.64
CA VAL A 902 7.75 56.65 -27.22
C VAL A 902 7.88 55.75 -28.46
N PRO A 903 7.09 55.98 -29.53
CA PRO A 903 6.99 55.06 -30.66
C PRO A 903 8.34 54.81 -31.36
N ASP A 904 9.22 55.80 -31.39
CA ASP A 904 10.57 55.69 -31.97
C ASP A 904 11.45 54.66 -31.23
N ALA A 905 11.17 54.37 -29.96
CA ALA A 905 11.88 53.34 -29.19
C ALA A 905 11.33 51.93 -29.45
N TYR A 906 10.15 51.81 -30.07
CA TYR A 906 9.47 50.54 -30.32
C TYR A 906 9.12 50.36 -31.81
N PRO A 907 10.12 50.32 -32.71
CA PRO A 907 9.90 50.23 -34.16
C PRO A 907 9.22 48.94 -34.62
N GLY A 908 9.15 47.90 -33.78
CA GLY A 908 8.39 46.66 -34.04
C GLY A 908 6.87 46.82 -33.90
N VAL A 909 6.42 47.88 -33.21
CA VAL A 909 5.00 48.17 -32.99
C VAL A 909 4.42 48.86 -34.23
N GLY A 910 3.93 48.04 -35.16
CA GLY A 910 3.28 48.51 -36.39
C GLY A 910 1.78 48.80 -36.26
N ASP A 911 1.14 48.95 -37.42
CA ASP A 911 -0.30 49.28 -37.56
C ASP A 911 -1.27 48.23 -36.98
N TRP A 912 -0.75 47.10 -36.48
CA TRP A 912 -1.53 46.04 -35.87
C TRP A 912 -2.03 46.36 -34.46
N LEU A 913 -1.37 47.28 -33.75
CA LEU A 913 -1.69 47.58 -32.36
C LEU A 913 -3.12 48.11 -32.22
N GLU A 914 -3.55 48.99 -33.13
CA GLU A 914 -4.90 49.57 -33.12
C GLU A 914 -5.99 48.49 -33.34
N PRO A 915 -5.94 47.65 -34.39
CA PRO A 915 -6.85 46.50 -34.55
C PRO A 915 -6.88 45.56 -33.34
N TRP A 916 -5.74 45.32 -32.69
CA TRP A 916 -5.66 44.47 -31.51
C TRP A 916 -6.39 45.10 -30.31
N LEU A 917 -6.13 46.39 -30.03
CA LEU A 917 -6.81 47.12 -28.96
C LEU A 917 -8.33 47.17 -29.19
N ILE A 918 -8.78 47.39 -30.44
CA ILE A 918 -10.21 47.34 -30.80
C ILE A 918 -10.81 45.98 -30.46
N ARG A 919 -10.15 44.89 -30.82
CA ARG A 919 -10.60 43.52 -30.50
C ARG A 919 -10.73 43.31 -28.98
N LEU A 920 -9.80 43.83 -28.18
CA LEU A 920 -9.87 43.75 -26.71
C LEU A 920 -11.05 44.55 -26.15
N ILE A 921 -11.34 45.73 -26.71
CA ILE A 921 -12.48 46.57 -26.34
C ILE A 921 -13.80 45.85 -26.63
N GLU A 922 -13.93 45.26 -27.82
CA GLU A 922 -15.12 44.51 -28.22
C GLU A 922 -15.40 43.33 -27.29
N ARG A 923 -14.35 42.62 -26.86
CA ARG A 923 -14.44 41.49 -25.91
C ARG A 923 -14.62 41.91 -24.46
N ARG A 924 -14.41 43.19 -24.11
CA ARG A 924 -14.48 43.74 -22.75
C ARG A 924 -13.57 43.04 -21.74
N VAL A 925 -12.37 42.65 -22.17
CA VAL A 925 -11.35 42.02 -21.31
C VAL A 925 -10.90 42.95 -20.17
N PRO A 926 -10.32 42.45 -19.05
CA PRO A 926 -9.71 43.30 -18.04
C PRO A 926 -8.76 44.37 -18.64
N GLY A 927 -8.96 45.64 -18.27
CA GLY A 927 -8.20 46.77 -18.84
C GLY A 927 -8.79 47.38 -20.12
N TRP A 928 -9.91 46.88 -20.66
CA TRP A 928 -10.49 47.38 -21.92
C TRP A 928 -10.77 48.90 -21.96
N ARG A 929 -11.01 49.54 -20.80
CA ARG A 929 -11.19 51.00 -20.73
C ARG A 929 -9.90 51.75 -20.99
N ASP A 930 -8.77 51.20 -20.54
CA ASP A 930 -7.44 51.75 -20.78
C ASP A 930 -7.06 51.53 -22.25
N ALA A 931 -7.39 50.37 -22.83
CA ALA A 931 -7.30 50.14 -24.27
C ALA A 931 -8.15 51.15 -25.08
N PHE A 932 -9.38 51.43 -24.65
CA PHE A 932 -10.24 52.44 -25.29
C PHE A 932 -9.64 53.84 -25.20
N ALA A 933 -9.05 54.20 -24.06
CA ALA A 933 -8.33 55.47 -23.91
C ALA A 933 -7.13 55.53 -24.87
N LEU A 934 -6.35 54.45 -25.00
CA LEU A 934 -5.24 54.36 -25.96
C LEU A 934 -5.69 54.51 -27.41
N VAL A 935 -6.78 53.86 -27.84
CA VAL A 935 -7.30 54.00 -29.22
C VAL A 935 -7.80 55.42 -29.47
N ARG A 936 -8.54 56.00 -28.51
CA ARG A 936 -9.08 57.36 -28.62
C ARG A 936 -7.95 58.41 -28.68
N ASP A 937 -6.97 58.29 -27.82
CA ASP A 937 -5.87 59.27 -27.68
C ASP A 937 -4.79 59.04 -28.76
N GLY A 938 -4.63 57.78 -29.20
CA GLY A 938 -3.75 57.31 -30.27
C GLY A 938 -4.22 57.60 -31.70
N ALA A 939 -5.43 58.12 -31.90
CA ALA A 939 -5.86 58.71 -33.18
C ALA A 939 -4.97 59.92 -33.63
N SER A 940 -4.02 60.33 -32.78
CA SER A 940 -2.92 61.27 -33.05
C SER A 940 -1.55 60.63 -33.38
N LEU A 941 -1.36 59.32 -33.18
CA LEU A 941 -0.08 58.61 -33.44
C LEU A 941 0.19 58.32 -34.91
N ARG A 942 -0.83 58.38 -35.77
CA ARG A 942 -0.62 58.46 -37.22
C ARG A 942 -0.06 59.84 -37.54
N GLY A 943 1.28 59.94 -37.59
CA GLY A 943 1.96 61.12 -38.11
C GLY A 943 1.37 61.55 -39.46
N PRO A 944 1.46 62.84 -39.83
CA PRO A 944 0.78 63.42 -40.99
C PRO A 944 1.01 62.69 -42.33
N ALA A 945 2.01 61.82 -42.43
CA ALA A 945 2.29 60.98 -43.59
C ALA A 945 1.25 59.86 -43.84
N ALA A 946 0.50 59.39 -42.84
CA ALA A 946 -0.52 58.34 -43.01
C ALA A 946 -1.95 58.87 -43.24
N ARG A 947 -2.12 60.20 -43.29
CA ARG A 947 -3.39 60.88 -43.64
C ARG A 947 -3.43 61.41 -45.08
N ALA A 948 -2.34 61.28 -45.83
CA ALA A 948 -2.26 61.53 -47.27
C ALA A 948 -2.26 60.19 -48.02
#